data_AF-A0AAW1GR33-F1
#
_entry.id   AF-A0AAW1GR33-F1
#
_cell.length_a   1.000
_cell.length_b   1.000
_cell.length_c   1.000
_cell.angle_alpha   90.00
_cell.angle_beta   90.00
_cell.angle_gamma   90.00
#
_symmetry.space_group_name_H-M   'P 1'
#
loop_
_entity.id
_entity.type
_entity.pdbx_description
1 polymer ?
#
loop_
_entity_poly.entity_id
_entity_poly.type
_entity_poly.pdbx_seq_one_letter_code
_entity_poly.pdbx_strand_id
1 'polypeptide(L)'
;MYELEGLSEEASWKLFEKMSFENDNLRRNTELIEIGKQILDKCANVPLAIRVVGALLYGQSKTMWSSFRNTGLANIKKDDKNSVMSILKLSYHRLPPSLKSCFSYCALFPKDYTIKKTILISLWMAQGFIVPLHGQNVEDAGEEYFTTLVQRCFFQSVEYDVYGDEIVSCQIHDLMHDLAQEVAGADISLRKITSNEKPRHLAIDDADAATTVSCLPGGESLRTFFRLHGHVNPSLGNILFTKMKRLRVLDLHATGIKNLRSSINGLLHLRYLDLSDNKELEVLPKTVSKLVNLQTLKLERCERLRELPRDIGNLTNLRELDIYGCHGLTYMPSEMNKLASLCRLSMFVIAEAKYRSSFNRDFSGKLEDLEALVNLRGSLVLKIRQESVIDVPTVTNGDILSGLELLKHLDIVFECWGVSASDQADNCDNNINGVEELLANLKPHRNLRIFRMERYQGVRFPNWAGSEDLSASLPNLVELSLGGCRRLKHLPLLNKLRHLKVLKLYRLDDLEYVQNSTEWNDDGEIAVFPSLEILRLWGLPNLKGWWRNSSVSDQSRKILLCPPQSFPRLSDMKIRGCPNLAVIPLCANLENLTLRSCFTDDSSSLLVSCLQCHPFELTIVYSCNDVESLPIQKEAWTRFHSTLRSLRFFSCIKLKNLREERLEQLTALEELQLCNLKNLEEAEDYDLNPWKSLCHNLRRLLFSGLPMLVTLPQGIQYCIALQTLEIYECQSLEALPEWISCLTSLECFKIRQCNALRSLPDTIIELTSLRQLEIEDCQGLTERCRAPSGEDWHKIEHILHVSVCETDYGLNDQ
;
A
#
# COMPACT_ATOMS: atom_id res chain seq x y z
N MET A 1 -11.64 6.09 34.22
CA MET A 1 -10.40 5.33 33.97
C MET A 1 -10.75 3.87 34.24
N TYR A 2 -10.86 3.04 33.20
CA TYR A 2 -11.19 1.62 33.35
C TYR A 2 -9.88 0.88 33.65
N GLU A 3 -9.79 0.20 34.79
CA GLU A 3 -8.63 -0.64 35.10
C GLU A 3 -8.73 -1.93 34.28
N LEU A 4 -7.80 -2.12 33.35
CA LEU A 4 -7.71 -3.35 32.58
C LEU A 4 -7.20 -4.46 33.49
N GLU A 5 -8.06 -5.45 33.76
CA GLU A 5 -7.68 -6.66 34.49
C GLU A 5 -6.75 -7.54 33.64
N GLY A 6 -5.93 -8.36 34.31
CA GLY A 6 -5.11 -9.38 33.65
C GLY A 6 -5.97 -10.43 32.95
N LEU A 7 -5.35 -11.26 32.11
CA LEU A 7 -6.06 -12.36 31.46
C LEU A 7 -6.59 -13.37 32.48
N SER A 8 -7.68 -14.07 32.14
CA SER A 8 -8.08 -15.25 32.92
C SER A 8 -6.96 -16.31 32.92
N GLU A 9 -6.92 -17.19 33.91
CA GLU A 9 -5.90 -18.25 33.97
C GLU A 9 -5.94 -19.16 32.73
N GLU A 10 -7.14 -19.47 32.23
CA GLU A 10 -7.33 -20.25 31.01
C GLU A 10 -6.79 -19.53 29.76
N ALA A 11 -7.09 -18.23 29.62
CA ALA A 11 -6.60 -17.43 28.50
C ALA A 11 -5.08 -17.23 28.58
N SER A 12 -4.54 -17.04 29.79
CA SER A 12 -3.10 -16.94 30.06
C SER A 12 -2.36 -18.22 29.68
N TRP A 13 -2.91 -19.39 30.04
CA TRP A 13 -2.35 -20.68 29.67
C TRP A 13 -2.38 -20.90 28.16
N LYS A 14 -3.52 -20.64 27.49
CA LYS A 14 -3.63 -20.74 26.02
C LYS A 14 -2.62 -19.85 25.31
N LEU A 15 -2.43 -18.62 25.78
CA LEU A 15 -1.43 -17.71 25.23
C LEU A 15 -0.01 -18.23 25.47
N PHE A 16 0.31 -18.68 26.68
CA PHE A 16 1.62 -19.27 26.99
C PHE A 16 1.91 -20.49 26.13
N GLU A 17 0.93 -21.38 25.97
CA GLU A 17 1.05 -22.61 25.17
C GLU A 17 1.35 -22.29 23.70
N LYS A 18 0.65 -21.29 23.14
CA LYS A 18 0.88 -20.81 21.78
C LYS A 18 2.28 -20.23 21.58
N MET A 19 2.85 -19.60 22.62
CA MET A 19 4.12 -18.89 22.53
C MET A 19 5.36 -19.74 22.86
N SER A 20 5.21 -20.84 23.61
CA SER A 20 6.34 -21.59 24.19
C SER A 20 6.54 -23.00 23.64
N PHE A 21 5.51 -23.64 23.10
CA PHE A 21 5.61 -25.02 22.59
C PHE A 21 5.76 -25.04 21.07
N GLU A 22 6.87 -25.63 20.60
CA GLU A 22 7.21 -25.73 19.18
C GLU A 22 6.33 -26.75 18.44
N ASN A 23 6.07 -27.91 19.05
CA ASN A 23 5.36 -29.04 18.44
C ASN A 23 4.36 -29.70 19.40
N ASP A 24 3.34 -30.37 18.84
CA ASP A 24 2.28 -31.05 19.62
C ASP A 24 2.80 -32.17 20.54
N ASN A 25 3.96 -32.76 20.25
CA ASN A 25 4.59 -33.77 21.12
C ASN A 25 5.07 -33.18 22.46
N LEU A 26 5.55 -31.93 22.47
CA LEU A 26 5.96 -31.25 23.70
C LEU A 26 4.75 -30.83 24.54
N ARG A 27 3.61 -30.54 23.89
CA ARG A 27 2.32 -30.22 24.55
C ARG A 27 1.73 -31.40 25.33
N ARG A 28 2.18 -32.64 25.05
CA ARG A 28 1.74 -33.85 25.75
C ARG A 28 2.64 -34.25 26.93
N ASN A 29 3.74 -33.54 27.15
CA ASN A 29 4.65 -33.83 28.26
C ASN A 29 4.12 -33.21 29.57
N THR A 30 3.52 -34.04 30.42
CA THR A 30 2.91 -33.64 31.69
C THR A 30 3.89 -32.94 32.64
N GLU A 31 5.16 -33.33 32.68
CA GLU A 31 6.16 -32.67 33.54
C GLU A 31 6.55 -31.28 33.02
N LEU A 32 6.61 -31.10 31.69
CA LEU A 32 6.91 -29.79 31.08
C LEU A 32 5.72 -28.83 31.22
N ILE A 33 4.49 -29.33 31.14
CA ILE A 33 3.26 -28.58 31.44
C ILE A 33 3.29 -28.07 32.87
N GLU A 34 3.64 -28.92 33.83
CA GLU A 34 3.69 -28.56 35.25
C GLU A 34 4.74 -27.47 35.53
N ILE A 35 5.93 -27.60 34.92
CA ILE A 35 6.96 -26.54 34.98
C ILE A 35 6.44 -25.25 34.34
N GLY A 36 5.73 -25.33 33.21
CA GLY A 36 5.13 -24.20 32.52
C GLY A 36 4.11 -23.45 33.35
N LYS A 37 3.20 -24.16 34.06
CA LYS A 37 2.20 -23.53 34.93
C LYS A 37 2.85 -22.77 36.08
N GLN A 38 3.87 -23.35 36.71
CA GLN A 38 4.64 -22.71 37.78
C GLN A 38 5.40 -21.46 37.29
N ILE A 39 5.84 -21.45 36.03
CA ILE A 39 6.46 -20.28 35.40
C ILE A 39 5.38 -19.21 35.13
N LEU A 40 4.23 -19.62 34.59
CA LEU A 40 3.12 -18.72 34.26
C LEU A 40 2.56 -18.01 35.49
N ASP A 41 2.50 -18.69 36.64
CA ASP A 41 2.08 -18.10 37.92
C ASP A 41 2.86 -16.83 38.29
N LYS A 42 4.12 -16.73 37.85
CA LYS A 42 4.99 -15.58 38.11
C LYS A 42 4.83 -14.44 37.11
N CYS A 43 4.08 -14.64 36.03
CA CYS A 43 3.76 -13.61 35.03
C CYS A 43 2.54 -12.75 35.39
N ALA A 44 1.90 -13.01 36.54
CA ALA A 44 0.73 -12.26 37.06
C ALA A 44 -0.39 -12.06 36.02
N ASN A 45 -0.58 -13.02 35.11
CA ASN A 45 -1.54 -12.98 34.00
C ASN A 45 -1.40 -11.76 33.06
N VAL A 46 -0.23 -11.12 33.01
CA VAL A 46 0.05 -9.97 32.14
C VAL A 46 0.44 -10.46 30.73
N PRO A 47 -0.32 -10.12 29.67
CA PRO A 47 -0.09 -10.63 28.31
C PRO A 47 1.34 -10.46 27.80
N LEU A 48 1.94 -9.29 28.01
CA LEU A 48 3.32 -9.00 27.57
C LEU A 48 4.34 -9.91 28.28
N ALA A 49 4.22 -10.06 29.60
CA ALA A 49 5.12 -10.93 30.37
C ALA A 49 5.00 -12.39 29.91
N ILE A 50 3.77 -12.87 29.68
CA ILE A 50 3.51 -14.21 29.16
C ILE A 50 4.16 -14.42 27.79
N ARG A 51 3.98 -13.47 26.86
CA ARG A 51 4.57 -13.53 25.51
C ARG A 51 6.10 -13.57 25.56
N VAL A 52 6.72 -12.72 26.37
CA VAL A 52 8.18 -12.65 26.51
C VAL A 52 8.74 -13.93 27.11
N VAL A 53 8.14 -14.44 28.18
CA VAL A 53 8.59 -15.71 28.79
C VAL A 53 8.36 -16.88 27.84
N GLY A 54 7.21 -16.93 27.18
CA GLY A 54 6.92 -17.97 26.20
C GLY A 54 7.94 -17.98 25.07
N ALA A 55 8.22 -16.81 24.49
CA ALA A 55 9.24 -16.64 23.44
C ALA A 55 10.66 -17.03 23.90
N LEU A 56 11.02 -16.75 25.15
CA LEU A 56 12.32 -17.15 25.72
C LEU A 56 12.46 -18.66 25.88
N LEU A 57 11.35 -19.36 26.12
CA LEU A 57 11.30 -20.81 26.35
C LEU A 57 11.05 -21.62 25.08
N TYR A 58 10.60 -20.98 24.02
CA TYR A 58 10.40 -21.58 22.71
C TYR A 58 11.68 -22.25 22.19
N GLY A 59 11.57 -23.51 21.76
CA GLY A 59 12.69 -24.32 21.28
C GLY A 59 13.75 -24.68 22.35
N GLN A 60 13.52 -24.39 23.63
CA GLN A 60 14.46 -24.68 24.71
C GLN A 60 14.29 -26.08 25.30
N SER A 61 15.39 -26.64 25.82
CA SER A 61 15.37 -27.93 26.48
C SER A 61 14.63 -27.88 27.83
N LYS A 62 14.13 -29.04 28.29
CA LYS A 62 13.52 -29.19 29.62
C LYS A 62 14.45 -28.73 30.77
N THR A 63 15.75 -28.94 30.62
CA THR A 63 16.75 -28.48 31.61
C THR A 63 16.81 -26.96 31.68
N MET A 64 16.71 -26.27 30.54
CA MET A 64 16.61 -24.81 30.47
C MET A 64 15.31 -24.28 31.08
N TRP A 65 14.17 -24.95 30.87
CA TRP A 65 12.90 -24.61 31.54
C TRP A 65 13.02 -24.72 33.07
N SER A 66 13.58 -25.82 33.56
CA SER A 66 13.79 -26.04 35.00
C SER A 66 14.76 -25.01 35.61
N SER A 67 15.83 -24.69 34.89
CA SER A 67 16.79 -23.64 35.27
C SER A 67 16.13 -22.26 35.30
N PHE A 68 15.33 -21.91 34.30
CA PHE A 68 14.60 -20.64 34.23
C PHE A 68 13.64 -20.49 35.42
N ARG A 69 12.87 -21.53 35.75
CA ARG A 69 11.99 -21.57 36.93
C ARG A 69 12.75 -21.32 38.23
N ASN A 70 13.86 -22.04 38.43
CA ASN A 70 14.58 -22.07 39.70
C ASN A 70 15.49 -20.86 39.91
N THR A 71 16.11 -20.33 38.86
CA THR A 71 17.15 -19.29 38.94
C THR A 71 16.72 -17.96 38.32
N GLY A 72 16.01 -18.00 37.19
CA GLY A 72 15.60 -16.81 36.46
C GLY A 72 14.49 -16.03 37.17
N LEU A 73 13.56 -16.74 37.80
CA LEU A 73 12.39 -16.13 38.45
C LEU A 73 12.45 -16.18 39.99
N ALA A 74 13.61 -16.49 40.58
CA ALA A 74 13.75 -16.73 42.03
C ALA A 74 13.34 -15.52 42.89
N ASN A 75 13.53 -14.31 42.37
CA ASN A 75 13.33 -13.05 43.10
C ASN A 75 12.00 -12.34 42.76
N ILE A 76 11.15 -12.92 41.91
CA ILE A 76 9.91 -12.28 41.44
C ILE A 76 8.73 -12.75 42.30
N LYS A 77 8.06 -11.81 42.96
CA LYS A 77 6.82 -12.04 43.72
C LYS A 77 5.58 -11.79 42.83
N LYS A 78 4.50 -12.54 43.06
CA LYS A 78 3.27 -12.55 42.24
C LYS A 78 2.53 -11.20 42.22
N ASP A 79 2.59 -10.43 43.31
CA ASP A 79 1.82 -9.17 43.47
C ASP A 79 2.67 -7.89 43.28
N ASP A 80 3.92 -8.03 42.83
CA ASP A 80 4.79 -6.88 42.60
C ASP A 80 4.53 -6.29 41.20
N LYS A 81 4.16 -5.00 41.13
CA LYS A 81 4.05 -4.28 39.84
C LYS A 81 5.38 -4.28 39.07
N ASN A 82 6.51 -4.45 39.76
CA ASN A 82 7.85 -4.58 39.14
C ASN A 82 8.18 -6.00 38.65
N SER A 83 7.30 -6.98 38.86
CA SER A 83 7.48 -8.36 38.37
C SER A 83 7.63 -8.39 36.85
N VAL A 84 6.77 -7.66 36.12
CA VAL A 84 6.83 -7.54 34.66
C VAL A 84 8.16 -6.97 34.22
N MET A 85 8.58 -5.82 34.78
CA MET A 85 9.86 -5.20 34.43
C MET A 85 11.05 -6.12 34.70
N SER A 86 11.01 -6.91 35.78
CA SER A 86 12.04 -7.90 36.09
C SER A 86 12.11 -9.02 35.05
N ILE A 87 10.97 -9.47 34.54
CA ILE A 87 10.88 -10.45 33.43
C ILE A 87 11.46 -9.86 32.14
N LEU A 88 11.12 -8.60 31.81
CA LEU A 88 11.65 -7.93 30.63
C LEU A 88 13.18 -7.78 30.72
N LYS A 89 13.70 -7.37 31.89
CA LYS A 89 15.15 -7.29 32.17
C LYS A 89 15.84 -8.64 32.00
N LEU A 90 15.23 -9.71 32.50
CA LEU A 90 15.77 -11.07 32.34
C LEU A 90 15.88 -11.45 30.85
N SER A 91 14.88 -11.12 30.04
CA SER A 91 14.93 -11.30 28.58
C SER A 91 16.09 -10.55 27.95
N TYR A 92 16.27 -9.27 28.32
CA TYR A 92 17.35 -8.42 27.85
C TYR A 92 18.73 -8.97 28.25
N HIS A 93 18.92 -9.38 29.50
CA HIS A 93 20.20 -9.90 29.97
C HIS A 93 20.62 -11.18 29.23
N ARG A 94 19.67 -11.96 28.71
CA ARG A 94 19.90 -13.14 27.87
C ARG A 94 20.10 -12.84 26.38
N LEU A 95 20.15 -11.58 25.96
CA LEU A 95 20.55 -11.20 24.61
C LEU A 95 22.09 -11.21 24.46
N PRO A 96 22.61 -11.58 23.27
CA PRO A 96 23.99 -11.33 22.90
C PRO A 96 24.38 -9.85 23.02
N PRO A 97 25.66 -9.51 23.29
CA PRO A 97 26.10 -8.11 23.47
C PRO A 97 25.75 -7.16 22.31
N SER A 98 25.90 -7.64 21.07
CA SER A 98 25.58 -6.85 19.88
C SER A 98 24.08 -6.51 19.80
N LEU A 99 23.22 -7.49 20.06
CA LEU A 99 21.76 -7.31 20.12
C LEU A 99 21.31 -6.41 21.26
N LYS A 100 21.99 -6.45 22.41
CA LYS A 100 21.76 -5.51 23.52
C LYS A 100 22.00 -4.06 23.09
N SER A 101 23.05 -3.83 22.30
CA SER A 101 23.37 -2.51 21.76
C SER A 101 22.32 -2.05 20.75
N CYS A 102 21.88 -2.93 19.85
CA CYS A 102 20.80 -2.66 18.91
C CYS A 102 19.49 -2.26 19.62
N PHE A 103 19.08 -3.03 20.63
CA PHE A 103 17.86 -2.76 21.39
C PHE A 103 17.97 -1.49 22.24
N SER A 104 19.08 -1.28 22.95
CA SER A 104 19.31 -0.05 23.71
C SER A 104 19.23 1.20 22.82
N TYR A 105 19.78 1.11 21.60
CA TYR A 105 19.70 2.19 20.62
C TYR A 105 18.27 2.54 20.19
N CYS A 106 17.32 1.61 20.28
CA CYS A 106 15.93 1.87 19.97
C CYS A 106 15.26 2.87 20.93
N ALA A 107 15.86 3.15 22.10
CA ALA A 107 15.40 4.25 22.96
C ALA A 107 15.52 5.63 22.30
N LEU A 108 16.18 5.73 21.13
CA LEU A 108 16.23 6.92 20.29
C LEU A 108 14.84 7.31 19.71
N PHE A 109 13.89 6.37 19.63
CA PHE A 109 12.54 6.62 19.12
C PHE A 109 11.57 6.87 20.28
N PRO A 110 10.57 7.76 20.14
CA PRO A 110 9.51 7.93 21.14
C PRO A 110 8.62 6.68 21.31
N LYS A 111 7.81 6.69 22.37
CA LYS A 111 6.71 5.73 22.53
C LYS A 111 5.71 5.87 21.38
N ASP A 112 5.06 4.76 21.02
CA ASP A 112 4.14 4.62 19.87
C ASP A 112 4.71 4.96 18.49
N TYR A 113 6.01 5.26 18.39
CA TYR A 113 6.62 5.60 17.11
C TYR A 113 6.73 4.37 16.21
N THR A 114 6.18 4.46 15.00
CA THR A 114 6.30 3.41 13.97
C THR A 114 7.67 3.49 13.31
N ILE A 115 8.52 2.51 13.59
CA ILE A 115 9.90 2.43 13.10
C ILE A 115 9.93 1.61 11.81
N LYS A 116 10.40 2.22 10.71
CA LYS A 116 10.67 1.47 9.47
C LYS A 116 11.87 0.53 9.66
N LYS A 117 11.70 -0.75 9.33
CA LYS A 117 12.73 -1.80 9.50
C LYS A 117 14.06 -1.42 8.83
N THR A 118 14.00 -0.94 7.59
CA THR A 118 15.19 -0.56 6.79
C THR A 118 15.98 0.59 7.40
N ILE A 119 15.30 1.59 7.97
CA ILE A 119 15.93 2.70 8.69
C ILE A 119 16.65 2.17 9.92
N LEU A 120 15.97 1.35 10.72
CA LEU A 120 16.52 0.81 11.96
C LEU A 120 17.81 -0.01 11.73
N ILE A 121 17.78 -0.92 10.75
CA ILE A 121 18.96 -1.72 10.38
C ILE A 121 20.10 -0.81 9.88
N SER A 122 19.79 0.19 9.04
CA SER A 122 20.79 1.16 8.56
C SER A 122 21.45 1.94 9.69
N LEU A 123 20.68 2.33 10.71
CA LEU A 123 21.23 3.01 11.89
C LEU A 123 22.12 2.08 12.72
N TRP A 124 21.75 0.81 12.91
CA TRP A 124 22.59 -0.18 13.59
C TRP A 124 23.90 -0.44 12.84
N MET A 125 23.85 -0.51 11.51
CA MET A 125 25.04 -0.61 10.64
C MET A 125 25.94 0.62 10.80
N ALA A 126 25.37 1.83 10.75
CA ALA A 126 26.10 3.08 10.89
C ALA A 126 26.82 3.19 12.25
N GLN A 127 26.21 2.67 13.32
CA GLN A 127 26.87 2.59 14.63
C GLN A 127 27.90 1.46 14.73
N GLY A 128 27.82 0.46 13.85
CA GLY A 128 28.68 -0.72 13.88
C GLY A 128 28.27 -1.74 14.96
N PHE A 129 26.97 -1.82 15.26
CA PHE A 129 26.44 -2.78 16.23
C PHE A 129 26.24 -4.18 15.66
N ILE A 130 26.09 -4.29 14.34
CA ILE A 130 25.92 -5.57 13.66
C ILE A 130 27.30 -6.20 13.43
N VAL A 131 27.48 -7.42 13.95
CA VAL A 131 28.69 -8.23 13.78
C VAL A 131 28.31 -9.47 13.00
N PRO A 132 28.59 -9.53 11.68
CA PRO A 132 28.25 -10.68 10.86
C PRO A 132 29.07 -11.91 11.22
N LEU A 133 28.49 -13.10 11.03
CA LEU A 133 29.24 -14.35 11.04
C LEU A 133 30.20 -14.42 9.84
N HIS A 134 31.19 -15.31 9.90
CA HIS A 134 32.18 -15.42 8.82
C HIS A 134 31.51 -15.73 7.47
N GLY A 135 31.69 -14.83 6.49
CA GLY A 135 31.08 -14.95 5.16
C GLY A 135 29.64 -14.43 5.04
N GLN A 136 29.01 -13.97 6.13
CA GLN A 136 27.66 -13.40 6.12
C GLN A 136 27.69 -11.91 5.74
N ASN A 137 26.73 -11.47 4.92
CA ASN A 137 26.56 -10.04 4.64
C ASN A 137 26.02 -9.31 5.86
N VAL A 138 26.35 -8.02 5.98
CA VAL A 138 25.94 -7.19 7.13
C VAL A 138 24.43 -6.99 7.16
N GLU A 139 23.80 -6.85 6.00
CA GLU A 139 22.35 -6.71 5.87
C GLU A 139 21.61 -7.97 6.32
N ASP A 140 22.13 -9.16 5.99
CA ASP A 140 21.53 -10.44 6.36
C ASP A 140 21.66 -10.66 7.88
N ALA A 141 22.82 -10.32 8.45
CA ALA A 141 23.02 -10.29 9.90
C ALA A 141 22.10 -9.27 10.60
N GLY A 142 21.86 -8.12 9.97
CA GLY A 142 20.92 -7.10 10.44
C GLY A 142 19.47 -7.59 10.46
N GLU A 143 19.05 -8.31 9.40
CA GLU A 143 17.73 -8.91 9.31
C GLU A 143 17.54 -10.04 10.33
N GLU A 144 18.57 -10.86 10.57
CA GLU A 144 18.57 -11.89 11.61
C GLU A 144 18.44 -11.27 13.00
N TYR A 145 19.17 -10.18 13.27
CA TYR A 145 19.09 -9.46 14.54
C TYR A 145 17.70 -8.87 14.74
N PHE A 146 17.13 -8.23 13.71
CA PHE A 146 15.78 -7.70 13.74
C PHE A 146 14.76 -8.81 14.02
N THR A 147 14.81 -9.91 13.26
CA THR A 147 13.93 -11.06 13.40
C THR A 147 14.02 -11.68 14.79
N THR A 148 15.23 -11.79 15.36
CA THR A 148 15.43 -12.28 16.73
C THR A 148 14.74 -11.39 17.76
N LEU A 149 14.80 -10.07 17.62
CA LEU A 149 14.12 -9.13 18.53
C LEU A 149 12.59 -9.20 18.40
N VAL A 150 12.07 -9.37 17.18
CA VAL A 150 10.63 -9.64 16.94
C VAL A 150 10.21 -10.94 17.61
N GLN A 151 10.94 -12.04 17.36
CA GLN A 151 10.66 -13.35 17.94
C GLN A 151 10.68 -13.31 19.47
N ARG A 152 11.61 -12.56 20.07
CA ARG A 152 11.69 -12.35 21.53
C ARG A 152 10.73 -11.30 22.08
N CYS A 153 9.78 -10.82 21.27
CA CYS A 153 8.74 -9.87 21.64
C CYS A 153 9.26 -8.50 22.13
N PHE A 154 10.47 -8.09 21.73
CA PHE A 154 10.97 -6.73 21.95
C PHE A 154 10.28 -5.71 21.02
N PHE A 155 9.87 -6.17 19.84
CA PHE A 155 9.03 -5.41 18.91
C PHE A 155 7.61 -5.98 18.86
N GLN A 156 6.65 -5.10 18.58
CA GLN A 156 5.23 -5.40 18.40
C GLN A 156 4.66 -4.65 17.18
N SER A 157 3.36 -4.82 16.92
CA SER A 157 2.63 -4.13 15.83
C SER A 157 3.39 -4.19 14.50
N VAL A 158 3.75 -5.42 14.11
CA VAL A 158 4.55 -5.66 12.93
C VAL A 158 3.67 -5.54 11.69
N GLU A 159 3.98 -4.60 10.82
CA GLU A 159 3.31 -4.44 9.53
C GLU A 159 4.09 -5.22 8.47
N TYR A 160 3.35 -5.92 7.61
CA TYR A 160 3.91 -6.61 6.45
C TYR A 160 3.72 -5.76 5.20
N ASP A 161 4.53 -6.02 4.19
CA ASP A 161 4.32 -5.46 2.86
C ASP A 161 2.97 -5.89 2.27
N VAL A 162 2.62 -5.29 1.12
CA VAL A 162 1.33 -5.54 0.44
C VAL A 162 1.16 -7.01 0.02
N TYR A 163 2.23 -7.81 0.04
CA TYR A 163 2.25 -9.22 -0.34
C TYR A 163 2.24 -10.17 0.86
N GLY A 164 2.48 -9.65 2.08
CA GLY A 164 2.48 -10.41 3.33
C GLY A 164 3.78 -11.17 3.60
N ASP A 165 4.84 -10.91 2.83
CA ASP A 165 6.06 -11.72 2.86
C ASP A 165 7.19 -11.10 3.68
N GLU A 166 7.26 -9.76 3.72
CA GLU A 166 8.32 -9.05 4.44
C GLU A 166 7.77 -8.07 5.45
N ILE A 167 8.37 -8.06 6.64
CA ILE A 167 8.12 -7.03 7.65
C ILE A 167 8.65 -5.68 7.16
N VAL A 168 7.81 -4.65 7.12
CA VAL A 168 8.18 -3.29 6.70
C VAL A 168 8.40 -2.33 7.86
N SER A 169 7.63 -2.48 8.94
CA SER A 169 7.69 -1.60 10.10
C SER A 169 7.36 -2.35 11.39
N CYS A 170 7.72 -1.76 12.52
CA CYS A 170 7.37 -2.25 13.85
C CYS A 170 7.25 -1.11 14.86
N GLN A 171 6.67 -1.41 16.02
CA GLN A 171 6.64 -0.54 17.20
C GLN A 171 7.29 -1.22 18.40
N ILE A 172 7.61 -0.44 19.44
CA ILE A 172 8.10 -0.96 20.72
C ILE A 172 7.01 -0.73 21.76
N HIS A 173 6.67 -1.77 22.51
CA HIS A 173 5.72 -1.63 23.61
C HIS A 173 6.28 -0.68 24.68
N ASP A 174 5.45 0.19 25.25
CA ASP A 174 5.85 1.17 26.29
C ASP A 174 6.75 0.63 27.40
N LEU A 175 6.44 -0.53 28.00
CA LEU A 175 7.28 -1.14 29.03
C LEU A 175 8.62 -1.66 28.49
N MET A 176 8.68 -2.13 27.24
CA MET A 176 9.93 -2.45 26.57
C MET A 176 10.72 -1.19 26.22
N HIS A 177 10.03 -0.10 25.88
CA HIS A 177 10.64 1.20 25.65
C HIS A 177 11.24 1.77 26.94
N ASP A 178 10.52 1.69 28.06
CA ASP A 178 11.02 2.07 29.39
C ASP A 178 12.27 1.25 29.75
N LEU A 179 12.28 -0.05 29.46
CA LEU A 179 13.47 -0.89 29.60
C LEU A 179 14.61 -0.43 28.69
N ALA A 180 14.33 -0.10 27.42
CA ALA A 180 15.33 0.40 26.48
C ALA A 180 15.98 1.70 26.99
N GLN A 181 15.18 2.62 27.55
CA GLN A 181 15.67 3.84 28.18
C GLN A 181 16.52 3.55 29.42
N GLU A 182 16.07 2.65 30.30
CA GLU A 182 16.82 2.27 31.49
C GLU A 182 18.21 1.71 31.14
N VAL A 183 18.29 0.84 30.14
CA VAL A 183 19.56 0.23 29.72
C VAL A 183 20.45 1.16 28.89
N ALA A 184 19.86 2.13 28.18
CA ALA A 184 20.59 3.16 27.44
C ALA A 184 21.20 4.21 28.38
N GLY A 185 20.55 4.52 29.50
CA GLY A 185 20.99 5.52 30.46
C GLY A 185 21.19 6.90 29.81
N ALA A 186 22.26 7.59 30.20
CA ALA A 186 22.56 8.95 29.72
C ALA A 186 23.22 9.00 28.33
N ASP A 187 23.44 7.85 27.67
CA ASP A 187 24.04 7.83 26.32
C ASP A 187 23.06 8.28 25.22
N ILE A 188 21.75 8.21 25.48
CA ILE A 188 20.67 8.60 24.56
C ILE A 188 19.78 9.66 25.22
N SER A 189 19.60 10.81 24.55
CA SER A 189 18.66 11.85 25.00
C SER A 189 17.56 12.06 23.97
N LEU A 190 16.32 12.09 24.47
CA LEU A 190 15.10 12.49 23.76
C LEU A 190 14.66 13.87 24.28
N ARG A 191 14.55 14.88 23.41
CA ARG A 191 14.11 16.28 23.71
C ARG A 191 15.11 17.16 24.50
N LYS A 192 14.69 18.43 24.74
CA LYS A 192 15.48 19.60 25.19
C LYS A 192 16.49 19.21 26.29
N ILE A 193 17.75 19.10 25.88
CA ILE A 193 18.89 18.83 26.74
C ILE A 193 18.92 19.85 27.88
N THR A 194 18.89 19.35 29.12
CA THR A 194 19.26 20.17 30.28
C THR A 194 20.77 20.37 30.28
N SER A 195 21.26 21.51 30.78
CA SER A 195 22.64 22.02 30.55
C SER A 195 23.81 21.12 30.99
N ASN A 196 23.55 19.95 31.60
CA ASN A 196 24.57 19.06 32.16
C ASN A 196 24.70 17.71 31.46
N GLU A 197 23.83 17.37 30.50
CA GLU A 197 23.87 16.09 29.79
C GLU A 197 24.85 16.12 28.60
N LYS A 198 25.56 15.00 28.39
CA LYS A 198 26.50 14.80 27.26
C LYS A 198 26.13 13.54 26.47
N PRO A 199 24.98 13.52 25.76
CA PRO A 199 24.54 12.33 25.06
C PRO A 199 25.48 11.97 23.91
N ARG A 200 25.58 10.67 23.63
CA ARG A 200 26.23 10.15 22.41
C ARG A 200 25.26 10.09 21.24
N HIS A 201 23.98 9.94 21.52
CA HIS A 201 22.92 9.85 20.53
C HIS A 201 21.79 10.80 20.90
N LEU A 202 21.42 11.65 19.96
CA LEU A 202 20.41 12.67 20.16
C LEU A 202 19.33 12.55 19.09
N ALA A 203 18.07 12.45 19.55
CA ALA A 203 16.90 12.63 18.71
C ALA A 203 16.10 13.85 19.17
N ILE A 204 15.79 14.73 18.21
CA ILE A 204 15.08 15.99 18.48
C ILE A 204 13.72 16.01 17.78
N ASP A 205 12.77 16.61 18.49
CA ASP A 205 11.45 17.03 18.05
C ASP A 205 11.43 18.58 18.02
N ASP A 206 10.94 19.16 16.94
CA ASP A 206 11.74 20.04 16.07
C ASP A 206 11.69 21.57 16.34
N ALA A 207 10.89 22.06 17.29
CA ALA A 207 10.63 23.50 17.37
C ALA A 207 11.88 24.38 17.66
N ASP A 208 12.93 23.84 18.30
CA ASP A 208 14.14 24.58 18.73
C ASP A 208 15.45 23.84 18.40
N ALA A 209 15.49 22.99 17.37
CA ALA A 209 16.65 22.13 17.07
C ALA A 209 17.97 22.90 16.91
N ALA A 210 17.97 24.05 16.21
CA ALA A 210 19.17 24.87 16.03
C ALA A 210 19.68 25.48 17.34
N THR A 211 18.78 25.98 18.19
CA THR A 211 19.11 26.53 19.51
C THR A 211 19.70 25.43 20.40
N THR A 212 19.04 24.28 20.44
CA THR A 212 19.47 23.10 21.22
C THR A 212 20.87 22.65 20.78
N VAL A 213 21.10 22.55 19.47
CA VAL A 213 22.39 22.14 18.89
C VAL A 213 23.49 23.18 19.14
N SER A 214 23.16 24.47 19.08
CA SER A 214 24.13 25.53 19.30
C SER A 214 24.66 25.56 20.75
N CYS A 215 23.82 25.19 21.71
CA CYS A 215 24.08 25.23 23.16
C CYS A 215 24.55 23.89 23.75
N LEU A 216 24.66 22.83 22.95
CA LEU A 216 25.05 21.49 23.38
C LEU A 216 26.46 21.45 24.00
N PRO A 217 26.60 21.22 25.32
CA PRO A 217 27.90 21.03 25.96
C PRO A 217 28.50 19.70 25.49
N GLY A 218 29.71 19.72 24.92
CA GLY A 218 30.40 18.49 24.51
C GLY A 218 29.93 17.86 23.19
N GLY A 219 29.36 18.65 22.27
CA GLY A 219 28.94 18.16 20.93
C GLY A 219 30.01 17.41 20.12
N GLU A 220 31.29 17.49 20.50
CA GLU A 220 32.37 16.69 19.92
C GLU A 220 32.23 15.17 20.15
N SER A 221 31.50 14.73 21.19
CA SER A 221 31.26 13.31 21.47
C SER A 221 30.05 12.72 20.75
N LEU A 222 29.23 13.55 20.12
CA LEU A 222 27.98 13.13 19.48
C LEU A 222 28.27 12.22 18.27
N ARG A 223 27.56 11.09 18.22
CA ARG A 223 27.64 10.09 17.13
C ARG A 223 26.36 10.01 16.32
N THR A 224 25.22 10.35 16.90
CA THR A 224 23.93 10.41 16.20
C THR A 224 23.28 11.76 16.41
N PHE A 225 22.90 12.38 15.30
CA PHE A 225 21.90 13.42 15.26
C PHE A 225 20.76 12.93 14.37
N PHE A 226 19.60 12.63 14.96
CA PHE A 226 18.43 12.09 14.27
C PHE A 226 17.22 13.01 14.48
N ARG A 227 16.36 13.17 13.47
CA ARG A 227 15.17 14.02 13.56
C ARG A 227 13.94 13.13 13.50
N LEU A 228 13.00 13.37 14.42
CA LEU A 228 11.76 12.59 14.48
C LEU A 228 10.71 13.12 13.50
N HIS A 229 10.78 14.43 13.21
CA HIS A 229 9.88 15.11 12.30
C HIS A 229 10.66 16.08 11.42
N GLY A 230 10.11 16.34 10.24
CA GLY A 230 10.70 17.22 9.25
C GLY A 230 10.12 18.63 9.32
N HIS A 231 10.87 19.58 9.87
CA HIS A 231 10.58 21.01 9.74
C HIS A 231 11.70 21.77 9.03
N VAL A 232 11.31 22.87 8.39
CA VAL A 232 12.22 23.73 7.63
C VAL A 232 13.14 24.48 8.59
N ASN A 233 14.42 24.09 8.61
CA ASN A 233 15.49 24.82 9.28
C ASN A 233 16.83 24.66 8.53
N PRO A 234 17.06 25.47 7.48
CA PRO A 234 18.25 25.35 6.63
C PRO A 234 19.57 25.69 7.35
N SER A 235 19.52 26.41 8.47
CA SER A 235 20.69 26.86 9.22
C SER A 235 21.35 25.75 10.04
N LEU A 236 20.60 24.68 10.35
CA LEU A 236 21.01 23.59 11.24
C LEU A 236 22.27 22.86 10.77
N GLY A 237 22.36 22.52 9.48
CA GLY A 237 23.51 21.81 8.91
C GLY A 237 24.83 22.55 9.15
N ASN A 238 24.81 23.89 9.07
CA ASN A 238 26.02 24.71 9.22
C ASN A 238 26.61 24.64 10.63
N ILE A 239 25.75 24.57 11.64
CA ILE A 239 26.16 24.47 13.05
C ILE A 239 26.76 23.08 13.30
N LEU A 240 26.15 22.03 12.75
CA LEU A 240 26.57 20.64 12.94
C LEU A 240 27.96 20.37 12.30
N PHE A 241 28.21 20.86 11.09
CA PHE A 241 29.47 20.61 10.36
C PHE A 241 30.72 21.20 11.05
N THR A 242 30.54 22.26 11.84
CA THR A 242 31.67 22.95 12.50
C THR A 242 32.03 22.34 13.86
N LYS A 243 31.05 21.81 14.60
CA LYS A 243 31.23 21.36 15.99
C LYS A 243 31.34 19.83 16.16
N MET A 244 30.69 19.02 15.32
CA MET A 244 30.41 17.61 15.65
C MET A 244 31.18 16.60 14.79
N LYS A 245 32.51 16.56 14.94
CA LYS A 245 33.42 15.77 14.07
C LYS A 245 33.31 14.24 14.21
N ARG A 246 32.68 13.72 15.27
CA ARG A 246 32.54 12.26 15.53
C ARG A 246 31.21 11.68 15.08
N LEU A 247 30.38 12.46 14.38
CA LEU A 247 29.09 12.00 13.86
C LEU A 247 29.25 10.80 12.93
N ARG A 248 28.38 9.81 13.13
CA ARG A 248 28.19 8.64 12.27
C ARG A 248 26.84 8.67 11.58
N VAL A 249 25.81 9.18 12.26
CA VAL A 249 24.46 9.36 11.74
C VAL A 249 24.11 10.83 11.76
N LEU A 250 23.73 11.37 10.61
CA LEU A 250 23.24 12.73 10.46
C LEU A 250 21.96 12.72 9.62
N ASP A 251 20.87 13.15 10.26
CA ASP A 251 19.58 13.34 9.62
C ASP A 251 19.27 14.83 9.43
N LEU A 252 19.08 15.22 8.16
CA LEU A 252 18.71 16.56 7.70
C LEU A 252 17.50 16.49 6.74
N HIS A 253 16.66 15.46 6.85
CA HIS A 253 15.47 15.35 6.00
C HIS A 253 14.52 16.53 6.23
N ALA A 254 13.85 16.99 5.16
CA ALA A 254 12.87 18.07 5.18
C ALA A 254 13.33 19.37 5.89
N THR A 255 14.64 19.69 5.84
CA THR A 255 15.20 20.91 6.45
C THR A 255 15.03 22.15 5.56
N GLY A 256 14.62 21.99 4.30
CA GLY A 256 14.54 23.06 3.32
C GLY A 256 15.92 23.53 2.80
N ILE A 257 16.92 22.66 2.89
CA ILE A 257 18.27 22.95 2.37
C ILE A 257 18.20 23.09 0.85
N LYS A 258 18.64 24.25 0.35
CA LYS A 258 18.80 24.48 -1.10
C LYS A 258 20.19 24.07 -1.61
N ASN A 259 21.21 24.28 -0.78
CA ASN A 259 22.60 23.99 -1.09
C ASN A 259 23.30 23.41 0.15
N LEU A 260 23.83 22.20 0.02
CA LEU A 260 24.64 21.58 1.07
C LEU A 260 26.06 22.16 1.03
N ARG A 261 26.58 22.64 2.17
CA ARG A 261 27.91 23.27 2.23
C ARG A 261 29.05 22.25 2.03
N SER A 262 30.14 22.71 1.43
CA SER A 262 31.33 21.87 1.16
C SER A 262 32.04 21.36 2.43
N SER A 263 31.85 22.03 3.57
CA SER A 263 32.40 21.67 4.89
C SER A 263 31.94 20.31 5.42
N ILE A 264 30.96 19.66 4.79
CA ILE A 264 30.51 18.32 5.17
C ILE A 264 31.64 17.27 5.16
N ASN A 265 32.68 17.48 4.35
CA ASN A 265 33.87 16.63 4.36
C ASN A 265 34.62 16.59 5.70
N GLY A 266 34.37 17.53 6.62
CA GLY A 266 34.89 17.48 7.98
C GLY A 266 34.33 16.32 8.81
N LEU A 267 33.20 15.72 8.41
CA LEU A 267 32.55 14.61 9.08
C LEU A 267 33.08 13.25 8.60
N LEU A 268 34.39 13.01 8.77
CA LEU A 268 35.07 11.81 8.24
C LEU A 268 34.55 10.48 8.77
N HIS A 269 33.87 10.48 9.92
CA HIS A 269 33.28 9.28 10.53
C HIS A 269 31.83 9.02 10.10
N LEU A 270 31.27 9.88 9.24
CA LEU A 270 29.88 9.77 8.82
C LEU A 270 29.65 8.49 8.03
N ARG A 271 28.61 7.75 8.42
CA ARG A 271 28.18 6.49 7.80
C ARG A 271 26.74 6.56 7.28
N TYR A 272 25.92 7.45 7.82
CA TYR A 272 24.54 7.64 7.42
C TYR A 272 24.26 9.13 7.26
N LEU A 273 23.77 9.51 6.09
CA LEU A 273 23.36 10.87 5.75
C LEU A 273 21.96 10.83 5.13
N ASP A 274 21.00 11.46 5.79
CA ASP A 274 19.65 11.66 5.24
C ASP A 274 19.43 13.12 4.85
N LEU A 275 19.14 13.35 3.58
CA LEU A 275 18.81 14.64 2.97
C LEU A 275 17.44 14.58 2.27
N SER A 276 16.63 13.56 2.54
CA SER A 276 15.33 13.34 1.91
C SER A 276 14.39 14.53 2.11
N ASP A 277 13.39 14.68 1.23
CA ASP A 277 12.38 15.74 1.26
C ASP A 277 12.93 17.18 1.24
N ASN A 278 14.19 17.38 0.85
CA ASN A 278 14.74 18.70 0.53
C ASN A 278 14.45 19.05 -0.93
N LYS A 279 13.18 19.38 -1.22
CA LYS A 279 12.67 19.61 -2.59
C LYS A 279 13.44 20.66 -3.40
N GLU A 280 14.02 21.64 -2.71
CA GLU A 280 14.76 22.76 -3.31
C GLU A 280 16.25 22.46 -3.53
N LEU A 281 16.75 21.30 -3.10
CA LEU A 281 18.15 20.90 -3.27
C LEU A 281 18.45 20.61 -4.74
N GLU A 282 19.31 21.40 -5.37
CA GLU A 282 19.62 21.24 -6.79
C GLU A 282 20.86 20.40 -7.07
N VAL A 283 21.90 20.52 -6.23
CA VAL A 283 23.21 19.87 -6.42
C VAL A 283 23.82 19.52 -5.06
N LEU A 284 24.49 18.37 -4.99
CA LEU A 284 25.36 18.00 -3.86
C LEU A 284 26.79 18.49 -4.10
N PRO A 285 27.49 19.04 -3.08
CA PRO A 285 28.86 19.47 -3.23
C PRO A 285 29.76 18.27 -3.55
N LYS A 286 30.73 18.45 -4.46
CA LYS A 286 31.71 17.41 -4.83
C LYS A 286 32.46 16.80 -3.64
N THR A 287 32.50 17.50 -2.51
CA THR A 287 33.12 17.03 -1.28
C THR A 287 32.36 15.89 -0.58
N VAL A 288 31.09 15.62 -0.91
CA VAL A 288 30.34 14.45 -0.42
C VAL A 288 31.06 13.15 -0.79
N SER A 289 31.63 13.07 -2.00
CA SER A 289 32.43 11.94 -2.47
C SER A 289 33.70 11.65 -1.66
N LYS A 290 34.09 12.54 -0.74
CA LYS A 290 35.23 12.34 0.18
C LYS A 290 34.83 11.60 1.46
N LEU A 291 33.54 11.37 1.69
CA LEU A 291 33.02 10.66 2.87
C LEU A 291 33.14 9.15 2.68
N VAL A 292 34.35 8.63 2.55
CA VAL A 292 34.62 7.21 2.19
C VAL A 292 34.03 6.17 3.15
N ASN A 293 33.65 6.57 4.37
CA ASN A 293 32.98 5.70 5.35
C ASN A 293 31.45 5.68 5.22
N LEU A 294 30.89 6.46 4.29
CA LEU A 294 29.45 6.57 4.10
C LEU A 294 28.88 5.23 3.61
N GLN A 295 27.88 4.73 4.32
CA GLN A 295 27.17 3.48 4.07
C GLN A 295 25.75 3.73 3.56
N THR A 296 25.09 4.80 4.00
CA THR A 296 23.73 5.16 3.59
C THR A 296 23.68 6.63 3.19
N LEU A 297 23.22 6.90 1.98
CA LEU A 297 22.90 8.24 1.47
C LEU A 297 21.46 8.27 1.00
N LYS A 298 20.63 9.08 1.65
CA LYS A 298 19.22 9.25 1.29
C LYS A 298 18.95 10.65 0.76
N LEU A 299 18.28 10.69 -0.39
CA LEU A 299 17.90 11.85 -1.16
C LEU A 299 16.46 11.69 -1.66
N GLU A 300 15.66 10.83 -1.02
CA GLU A 300 14.27 10.55 -1.41
C GLU A 300 13.52 11.89 -1.57
N ARG A 301 12.76 12.06 -2.66
CA ARG A 301 11.94 13.26 -2.92
C ARG A 301 12.71 14.59 -2.95
N CYS A 302 14.01 14.57 -3.28
CA CYS A 302 14.73 15.78 -3.68
C CYS A 302 14.37 16.17 -5.14
N GLU A 303 13.15 16.67 -5.34
CA GLU A 303 12.52 16.82 -6.66
C GLU A 303 13.37 17.64 -7.67
N ARG A 304 14.08 18.67 -7.22
CA ARG A 304 14.93 19.53 -8.07
C ARG A 304 16.38 19.09 -8.21
N LEU A 305 16.79 17.97 -7.60
CA LEU A 305 18.18 17.49 -7.68
C LEU A 305 18.53 17.12 -9.12
N ARG A 306 19.45 17.84 -9.75
CA ARG A 306 19.73 17.74 -11.19
C ARG A 306 20.82 16.72 -11.52
N GLU A 307 21.82 16.62 -10.63
CA GLU A 307 22.97 15.73 -10.79
C GLU A 307 23.48 15.23 -9.42
N LEU A 308 24.06 14.03 -9.43
CA LEU A 308 24.85 13.50 -8.33
C LEU A 308 26.33 13.89 -8.50
N PRO A 309 27.14 13.91 -7.42
CA PRO A 309 28.57 14.18 -7.52
C PRO A 309 29.26 13.22 -8.49
N ARG A 310 30.09 13.76 -9.39
CA ARG A 310 30.82 12.98 -10.41
C ARG A 310 31.65 11.85 -9.81
N ASP A 311 32.26 12.12 -8.65
CA ASP A 311 33.16 11.20 -7.96
C ASP A 311 32.41 10.27 -6.98
N ILE A 312 31.08 10.08 -7.11
CA ILE A 312 30.30 9.26 -6.16
C ILE A 312 30.81 7.82 -6.08
N GLY A 313 31.42 7.29 -7.16
CA GLY A 313 32.06 5.98 -7.21
C GLY A 313 33.19 5.79 -6.17
N ASN A 314 33.71 6.88 -5.58
CA ASN A 314 34.69 6.81 -4.49
C ASN A 314 34.08 6.37 -3.15
N LEU A 315 32.74 6.37 -3.02
CA LEU A 315 32.04 5.92 -1.82
C LEU A 315 31.94 4.38 -1.79
N THR A 316 33.07 3.68 -1.81
CA THR A 316 33.12 2.21 -1.98
C THR A 316 32.48 1.41 -0.83
N ASN A 317 32.25 2.05 0.33
CA ASN A 317 31.52 1.48 1.47
C ASN A 317 30.00 1.74 1.41
N LEU A 318 29.51 2.45 0.38
CA LEU A 318 28.09 2.78 0.24
C LEU A 318 27.29 1.50 -0.03
N ARG A 319 26.27 1.30 0.80
CA ARG A 319 25.35 0.15 0.81
C ARG A 319 23.94 0.56 0.39
N GLU A 320 23.54 1.79 0.66
CA GLU A 320 22.23 2.32 0.26
C GLU A 320 22.37 3.70 -0.37
N LEU A 321 21.83 3.83 -1.59
CA LEU A 321 21.62 5.09 -2.28
C LEU A 321 20.13 5.22 -2.62
N ASP A 322 19.42 6.02 -1.83
CA ASP A 322 18.02 6.34 -2.07
C ASP A 322 17.92 7.70 -2.78
N ILE A 323 17.37 7.69 -3.99
CA ILE A 323 17.15 8.80 -4.90
C ILE A 323 15.73 8.70 -5.51
N TYR A 324 14.84 7.90 -4.91
CA TYR A 324 13.45 7.80 -5.37
C TYR A 324 12.78 9.17 -5.36
N GLY A 325 11.97 9.49 -6.37
CA GLY A 325 11.31 10.80 -6.47
C GLY A 325 12.25 11.98 -6.81
N CYS A 326 13.54 11.76 -7.12
CA CYS A 326 14.42 12.79 -7.68
C CYS A 326 14.11 13.04 -9.16
N HIS A 327 12.98 13.69 -9.46
CA HIS A 327 12.49 13.87 -10.83
C HIS A 327 13.43 14.70 -11.72
N GLY A 328 14.15 15.68 -11.13
CA GLY A 328 15.14 16.50 -11.82
C GLY A 328 16.42 15.76 -12.23
N LEU A 329 16.66 14.54 -11.73
CA LEU A 329 17.90 13.81 -12.02
C LEU A 329 17.91 13.37 -13.48
N THR A 330 18.92 13.82 -14.21
CA THR A 330 18.98 13.67 -15.67
C THR A 330 19.86 12.54 -16.15
N TYR A 331 20.84 12.09 -15.36
CA TYR A 331 21.79 11.01 -15.66
C TYR A 331 22.39 10.43 -14.37
N MET A 332 22.92 9.20 -14.43
CA MET A 332 23.78 8.65 -13.38
C MET A 332 25.24 9.12 -13.59
N PRO A 333 26.02 9.40 -12.52
CA PRO A 333 27.44 9.75 -12.64
C PRO A 333 28.27 8.55 -13.13
N SER A 334 29.46 8.80 -13.69
CA SER A 334 30.38 7.75 -14.15
C SER A 334 30.89 6.86 -13.01
N GLU A 335 31.37 5.66 -13.36
CA GLU A 335 32.03 4.71 -12.44
C GLU A 335 31.11 4.16 -11.35
N MET A 336 29.80 4.04 -11.63
CA MET A 336 28.85 3.40 -10.71
C MET A 336 29.24 1.95 -10.41
N ASN A 337 29.91 1.29 -11.34
CA ASN A 337 30.44 -0.06 -11.19
C ASN A 337 31.46 -0.21 -10.04
N LYS A 338 32.06 0.89 -9.55
CA LYS A 338 32.95 0.86 -8.37
C LYS A 338 32.21 0.65 -7.05
N LEU A 339 30.90 0.87 -7.02
CA LEU A 339 30.06 0.72 -5.83
C LEU A 339 29.66 -0.74 -5.58
N ALA A 340 30.61 -1.68 -5.60
CA ALA A 340 30.35 -3.12 -5.48
C ALA A 340 29.66 -3.53 -4.15
N SER A 341 29.78 -2.71 -3.10
CA SER A 341 29.11 -2.91 -1.80
C SER A 341 27.64 -2.48 -1.80
N LEU A 342 27.15 -1.86 -2.88
CA LEU A 342 25.81 -1.27 -2.93
C LEU A 342 24.75 -2.38 -2.92
N CYS A 343 23.91 -2.34 -1.90
CA CYS A 343 22.85 -3.31 -1.66
C CYS A 343 21.47 -2.77 -2.01
N ARG A 344 21.25 -1.45 -1.92
CA ARG A 344 19.98 -0.81 -2.27
C ARG A 344 20.24 0.40 -3.16
N LEU A 345 19.63 0.39 -4.34
CA LEU A 345 19.58 1.50 -5.25
C LEU A 345 18.14 1.69 -5.70
N SER A 346 17.52 2.77 -5.26
CA SER A 346 16.10 3.03 -5.54
C SER A 346 15.81 3.34 -7.01
N MET A 347 16.72 4.00 -7.73
CA MET A 347 16.53 4.42 -9.11
C MET A 347 17.87 4.43 -9.85
N PHE A 348 17.85 4.13 -11.15
CA PHE A 348 18.98 4.30 -12.06
C PHE A 348 18.50 5.00 -13.33
N VAL A 349 19.10 6.15 -13.65
CA VAL A 349 18.70 7.00 -14.80
C VAL A 349 19.62 6.76 -15.99
N ILE A 350 19.04 6.34 -17.12
CA ILE A 350 19.73 6.12 -18.39
C ILE A 350 19.56 7.36 -19.28
N ALA A 351 20.69 7.97 -19.67
CA ALA A 351 20.76 9.14 -20.53
C ALA A 351 22.00 9.10 -21.45
N GLU A 352 21.81 9.03 -22.78
CA GLU A 352 22.92 8.99 -23.75
C GLU A 352 23.20 10.32 -24.49
N ALA A 353 24.24 10.33 -25.34
CA ALA A 353 25.23 11.41 -25.39
C ALA A 353 25.08 12.51 -26.44
N LYS A 354 24.13 12.44 -27.38
CA LYS A 354 24.25 13.20 -28.63
C LYS A 354 23.86 14.69 -28.59
N TYR A 355 23.10 15.14 -27.59
CA TYR A 355 22.82 16.58 -27.38
C TYR A 355 23.68 17.21 -26.26
N ARG A 356 24.72 16.49 -25.83
CA ARG A 356 25.71 17.01 -24.88
C ARG A 356 26.40 18.22 -25.52
N SER A 357 26.33 19.36 -24.85
CA SER A 357 27.41 20.34 -25.01
C SER A 357 28.74 19.63 -24.79
N SER A 358 29.78 20.05 -25.50
CA SER A 358 31.13 19.47 -25.52
C SER A 358 31.77 19.16 -24.15
N PHE A 359 31.16 19.58 -23.03
CA PHE A 359 31.70 19.53 -21.68
C PHE A 359 31.33 18.30 -20.82
N ASN A 360 30.32 17.49 -21.19
CA ASN A 360 29.77 16.45 -20.29
C ASN A 360 29.82 14.99 -20.80
N ARG A 361 30.60 14.69 -21.85
CA ARG A 361 30.63 13.33 -22.45
C ARG A 361 31.26 12.24 -21.57
N ASP A 362 32.19 12.59 -20.69
CA ASP A 362 33.01 11.62 -19.94
C ASP A 362 32.49 11.29 -18.52
N PHE A 363 31.34 11.86 -18.12
CA PHE A 363 30.91 11.87 -16.71
C PHE A 363 29.59 11.14 -16.43
N SER A 364 29.01 10.45 -17.42
CA SER A 364 27.77 9.68 -17.24
C SER A 364 28.06 8.18 -17.06
N GLY A 365 27.44 7.57 -16.05
CA GLY A 365 27.42 6.13 -15.87
C GLY A 365 26.69 5.44 -17.02
N LYS A 366 27.15 4.24 -17.35
CA LYS A 366 26.59 3.45 -18.43
C LYS A 366 25.67 2.38 -17.89
N LEU A 367 24.82 1.81 -18.74
CA LEU A 367 23.90 0.75 -18.33
C LEU A 367 24.66 -0.50 -17.86
N GLU A 368 25.80 -0.79 -18.48
CA GLU A 368 26.69 -1.90 -18.11
C GLU A 368 27.28 -1.74 -16.70
N ASP A 369 27.25 -0.53 -16.12
CA ASP A 369 27.70 -0.34 -14.73
C ASP A 369 26.83 -1.13 -13.74
N LEU A 370 25.58 -1.45 -14.10
CA LEU A 370 24.69 -2.29 -13.26
C LEU A 370 25.17 -3.74 -13.15
N GLU A 371 25.94 -4.26 -14.12
CA GLU A 371 26.41 -5.65 -14.10
C GLU A 371 27.33 -5.91 -12.90
N ALA A 372 28.07 -4.89 -12.45
CA ALA A 372 28.94 -4.99 -11.29
C ALA A 372 28.20 -4.91 -9.94
N LEU A 373 26.92 -4.51 -9.94
CA LEU A 373 26.13 -4.26 -8.73
C LEU A 373 25.30 -5.49 -8.30
N VAL A 374 25.93 -6.66 -8.28
CA VAL A 374 25.29 -7.97 -8.02
C VAL A 374 24.62 -8.09 -6.63
N ASN A 375 25.00 -7.23 -5.69
CA ASN A 375 24.45 -7.22 -4.32
C ASN A 375 23.12 -6.45 -4.19
N LEU A 376 22.62 -5.85 -5.28
CA LEU A 376 21.37 -5.10 -5.26
C LEU A 376 20.18 -5.99 -4.92
N ARG A 377 19.44 -5.58 -3.88
CA ARG A 377 18.29 -6.28 -3.33
C ARG A 377 17.07 -5.37 -3.22
N GLY A 378 15.89 -5.97 -3.16
CA GLY A 378 14.64 -5.24 -3.01
C GLY A 378 14.14 -4.69 -4.35
N SER A 379 14.01 -3.36 -4.47
CA SER A 379 13.38 -2.68 -5.60
C SER A 379 14.33 -1.73 -6.32
N LEU A 380 14.30 -1.75 -7.65
CA LEU A 380 15.04 -0.85 -8.53
C LEU A 380 14.09 -0.24 -9.57
N VAL A 381 14.13 1.09 -9.70
CA VAL A 381 13.45 1.82 -10.78
C VAL A 381 14.46 2.16 -11.88
N LEU A 382 14.29 1.62 -13.09
CA LEU A 382 15.05 2.05 -14.26
C LEU A 382 14.31 3.15 -15.00
N LYS A 383 14.89 4.35 -15.01
CA LYS A 383 14.33 5.52 -15.69
C LYS A 383 15.05 5.73 -17.02
N ILE A 384 14.33 5.53 -18.12
CA ILE A 384 14.86 5.59 -19.49
C ILE A 384 14.37 6.87 -20.14
N ARG A 385 15.27 7.79 -20.52
CA ARG A 385 14.89 9.07 -21.13
C ARG A 385 14.86 8.95 -22.66
N GLN A 386 13.89 9.62 -23.31
CA GLN A 386 13.68 9.60 -24.77
C GLN A 386 14.95 9.79 -25.61
N GLU A 387 15.80 10.74 -25.24
CA GLU A 387 17.04 11.09 -25.96
C GLU A 387 18.07 9.95 -25.97
N SER A 388 17.89 8.93 -25.14
CA SER A 388 18.82 7.80 -24.97
C SER A 388 18.60 6.65 -25.95
N VAL A 389 17.46 6.63 -26.67
CA VAL A 389 17.06 5.46 -27.49
C VAL A 389 17.43 5.64 -28.97
N ILE A 390 17.79 6.85 -29.38
CA ILE A 390 18.00 7.24 -30.78
C ILE A 390 19.26 6.61 -31.39
N ASP A 391 20.19 6.11 -30.57
CA ASP A 391 21.42 5.46 -31.02
C ASP A 391 21.92 4.42 -30.01
N VAL A 392 21.03 3.57 -29.48
CA VAL A 392 21.45 2.48 -28.57
C VAL A 392 22.56 1.69 -29.28
N PRO A 393 23.83 1.78 -28.81
CA PRO A 393 24.88 0.96 -29.38
C PRO A 393 24.47 -0.48 -29.16
N THR A 394 24.69 -1.33 -30.15
CA THR A 394 24.49 -2.78 -30.05
C THR A 394 25.20 -3.23 -28.77
N VAL A 395 24.43 -3.48 -27.70
CA VAL A 395 25.00 -3.83 -26.41
C VAL A 395 25.74 -5.15 -26.65
N THR A 396 27.06 -5.13 -26.50
CA THR A 396 27.93 -6.22 -26.95
C THR A 396 27.72 -7.53 -26.19
N ASN A 397 27.10 -7.45 -25.00
CA ASN A 397 26.70 -8.59 -24.18
C ASN A 397 25.22 -8.41 -23.78
N GLY A 398 24.33 -9.25 -24.28
CA GLY A 398 22.95 -9.29 -23.79
C GLY A 398 22.90 -9.77 -22.33
N ASP A 399 21.79 -9.47 -21.64
CA ASP A 399 21.42 -9.97 -20.31
C ASP A 399 21.94 -9.18 -19.09
N ILE A 400 21.95 -7.84 -19.16
CA ILE A 400 22.55 -6.93 -18.14
C ILE A 400 22.03 -7.16 -16.71
N LEU A 401 20.72 -7.36 -16.53
CA LEU A 401 20.12 -7.51 -15.19
C LEU A 401 20.07 -8.97 -14.72
N SER A 402 20.59 -9.92 -15.51
CA SER A 402 20.53 -11.34 -15.18
C SER A 402 21.37 -11.70 -13.94
N GLY A 403 22.46 -10.97 -13.67
CA GLY A 403 23.29 -11.16 -12.48
C GLY A 403 22.69 -10.63 -11.18
N LEU A 404 21.56 -9.91 -11.23
CA LEU A 404 20.94 -9.27 -10.06
C LEU A 404 20.00 -10.25 -9.31
N GLU A 405 20.57 -11.32 -8.77
CA GLU A 405 19.81 -12.44 -8.20
C GLU A 405 18.94 -12.10 -6.98
N LEU A 406 19.38 -11.09 -6.20
CA LEU A 406 18.76 -10.61 -4.98
C LEU A 406 17.64 -9.59 -5.23
N LEU A 407 17.52 -9.06 -6.45
CA LEU A 407 16.49 -8.10 -6.83
C LEU A 407 15.12 -8.79 -6.90
N LYS A 408 14.12 -8.19 -6.25
CA LYS A 408 12.75 -8.74 -6.21
C LYS A 408 11.79 -7.91 -7.04
N HIS A 409 11.97 -6.60 -7.11
CA HIS A 409 11.07 -5.67 -7.79
C HIS A 409 11.82 -4.83 -8.83
N LEU A 410 11.29 -4.76 -10.04
CA LEU A 410 11.85 -3.96 -11.12
C LEU A 410 10.75 -3.14 -11.77
N ASP A 411 10.93 -1.82 -11.73
CA ASP A 411 10.03 -0.87 -12.37
C ASP A 411 10.80 -0.16 -13.50
N ILE A 412 10.34 -0.28 -14.75
CA ILE A 412 10.94 0.39 -15.90
C ILE A 412 10.03 1.53 -16.34
N VAL A 413 10.54 2.76 -16.33
CA VAL A 413 9.78 3.97 -16.65
C VAL A 413 10.43 4.68 -17.83
N PHE A 414 9.69 4.82 -18.93
CA PHE A 414 10.11 5.60 -20.09
C PHE A 414 9.64 7.06 -19.95
N GLU A 415 10.58 7.99 -19.83
CA GLU A 415 10.31 9.43 -19.72
C GLU A 415 10.24 10.13 -21.07
N CYS A 416 9.38 11.16 -21.14
CA CYS A 416 9.18 12.05 -22.29
C CYS A 416 8.48 11.44 -23.53
N TRP A 417 7.72 10.35 -23.41
CA TRP A 417 6.96 9.78 -24.54
C TRP A 417 5.47 10.19 -24.56
N GLY A 418 5.20 11.40 -24.07
CA GLY A 418 3.88 12.04 -24.12
C GLY A 418 3.86 13.17 -25.13
N VAL A 419 3.06 12.99 -26.18
CA VAL A 419 2.64 13.93 -27.24
C VAL A 419 2.85 15.41 -26.89
N SER A 420 3.89 16.05 -27.45
CA SER A 420 3.78 17.46 -27.81
C SER A 420 2.85 17.52 -29.02
N ALA A 421 1.67 18.13 -28.85
CA ALA A 421 0.63 18.25 -29.86
C ALA A 421 0.98 19.21 -31.02
N SER A 422 2.26 19.46 -31.25
CA SER A 422 2.75 20.28 -32.35
C SER A 422 4.05 19.66 -32.88
N ASP A 423 3.93 19.18 -34.11
CA ASP A 423 5.00 19.02 -35.10
C ASP A 423 5.76 17.67 -35.15
N GLN A 424 5.59 17.05 -36.32
CA GLN A 424 6.39 15.98 -36.98
C GLN A 424 6.10 14.53 -36.56
N ALA A 425 5.07 13.97 -37.19
CA ALA A 425 4.69 12.55 -37.15
C ALA A 425 5.63 11.62 -37.96
N ASP A 426 6.61 12.15 -38.71
CA ASP A 426 7.40 11.34 -39.64
C ASP A 426 8.69 10.74 -39.06
N ASN A 427 9.03 11.01 -37.78
CA ASN A 427 10.30 10.54 -37.18
C ASN A 427 10.13 9.61 -35.96
N CYS A 428 8.91 9.23 -35.59
CA CYS A 428 8.67 8.35 -34.43
C CYS A 428 8.89 6.85 -34.70
N ASP A 429 8.80 6.41 -35.96
CA ASP A 429 8.90 4.98 -36.28
C ASP A 429 10.35 4.46 -36.29
N ASN A 430 11.32 5.33 -36.55
CA ASN A 430 12.75 4.96 -36.54
C ASN A 430 13.27 4.60 -35.13
N ASN A 431 12.61 5.07 -34.06
CA ASN A 431 13.08 4.87 -32.69
C ASN A 431 12.48 3.63 -32.00
N ILE A 432 11.49 2.97 -32.61
CA ILE A 432 10.79 1.81 -32.01
C ILE A 432 11.77 0.63 -31.85
N ASN A 433 12.53 0.32 -32.89
CA ASN A 433 13.45 -0.83 -32.90
C ASN A 433 14.51 -0.70 -31.79
N GLY A 434 15.03 0.50 -31.55
CA GLY A 434 15.99 0.77 -30.47
C GLY A 434 15.39 0.54 -29.08
N VAL A 435 14.10 0.82 -28.86
CA VAL A 435 13.44 0.54 -27.58
C VAL A 435 13.28 -0.95 -27.35
N GLU A 436 12.84 -1.68 -28.37
CA GLU A 436 12.61 -3.12 -28.27
C GLU A 436 13.93 -3.84 -28.05
N GLU A 437 15.01 -3.43 -28.75
CA GLU A 437 16.37 -3.96 -28.56
C GLU A 437 16.93 -3.65 -27.17
N LEU A 438 16.80 -2.40 -26.69
CA LEU A 438 17.20 -2.03 -25.33
C LEU A 438 16.50 -2.90 -24.28
N LEU A 439 15.18 -3.05 -24.41
CA LEU A 439 14.38 -3.83 -23.48
C LEU A 439 14.70 -5.34 -23.56
N ALA A 440 15.04 -5.85 -24.74
CA ALA A 440 15.52 -7.22 -24.93
C ALA A 440 16.85 -7.45 -24.21
N ASN A 441 17.79 -6.50 -24.27
CA ASN A 441 19.11 -6.60 -23.64
C ASN A 441 19.09 -6.52 -22.11
N LEU A 442 18.03 -5.99 -21.51
CA LEU A 442 17.94 -5.84 -20.05
C LEU A 442 17.76 -7.17 -19.31
N LYS A 443 17.07 -8.16 -19.90
CA LYS A 443 16.66 -9.45 -19.28
C LYS A 443 16.76 -9.53 -17.75
N PRO A 444 15.64 -9.35 -17.03
CA PRO A 444 15.61 -9.47 -15.58
C PRO A 444 15.90 -10.90 -15.10
N HIS A 445 16.44 -11.02 -13.89
CA HIS A 445 16.69 -12.32 -13.26
C HIS A 445 15.38 -13.07 -12.93
N ARG A 446 15.43 -14.41 -12.93
CA ARG A 446 14.27 -15.32 -12.76
C ARG A 446 13.62 -15.27 -11.37
N ASN A 447 14.31 -14.70 -10.38
CA ASN A 447 13.82 -14.53 -9.00
C ASN A 447 12.91 -13.30 -8.81
N LEU A 448 12.71 -12.51 -9.87
CA LEU A 448 11.88 -11.32 -9.82
C LEU A 448 10.43 -11.68 -9.47
N ARG A 449 9.86 -10.93 -8.51
CA ARG A 449 8.49 -11.08 -8.03
C ARG A 449 7.56 -10.00 -8.57
N ILE A 450 8.07 -8.79 -8.79
CA ILE A 450 7.28 -7.67 -9.31
C ILE A 450 7.97 -7.10 -10.53
N PHE A 451 7.22 -6.99 -11.62
CA PHE A 451 7.65 -6.29 -12.81
C PHE A 451 6.62 -5.23 -13.18
N ARG A 452 7.05 -3.97 -13.25
CA ARG A 452 6.24 -2.86 -13.73
C ARG A 452 6.91 -2.18 -14.91
N MET A 453 6.12 -1.83 -15.91
CA MET A 453 6.61 -1.09 -17.07
C MET A 453 5.64 0.04 -17.42
N GLU A 454 6.17 1.26 -17.50
CA GLU A 454 5.40 2.48 -17.75
C GLU A 454 5.88 3.20 -19.01
N ARG A 455 4.94 3.57 -19.88
CA ARG A 455 5.09 4.44 -21.07
C ARG A 455 5.93 3.85 -22.20
N TYR A 456 6.15 2.54 -22.24
CA TYR A 456 6.86 1.85 -23.33
C TYR A 456 6.18 2.05 -24.70
N GLN A 457 6.97 2.38 -25.73
CA GLN A 457 6.45 2.66 -27.09
C GLN A 457 6.72 1.54 -28.09
N GLY A 458 7.34 0.44 -27.66
CA GLY A 458 7.47 -0.75 -28.51
C GLY A 458 6.12 -1.39 -28.79
N VAL A 459 6.03 -2.04 -29.95
CA VAL A 459 4.82 -2.73 -30.40
C VAL A 459 4.77 -4.14 -29.79
N ARG A 460 5.93 -4.72 -29.51
CA ARG A 460 6.09 -6.07 -28.95
C ARG A 460 6.71 -6.03 -27.56
N PHE A 461 6.30 -6.96 -26.72
CA PHE A 461 6.99 -7.27 -25.48
C PHE A 461 8.28 -8.07 -25.78
N PRO A 462 9.38 -7.88 -25.03
CA PRO A 462 10.64 -8.59 -25.25
C PRO A 462 10.50 -10.10 -25.07
N ASN A 463 11.21 -10.85 -25.91
CA ASN A 463 11.34 -12.29 -25.78
C ASN A 463 12.69 -12.64 -25.11
N TRP A 464 12.74 -12.60 -23.79
CA TRP A 464 13.97 -12.80 -23.02
C TRP A 464 14.52 -14.25 -23.00
N ALA A 465 13.69 -15.25 -23.27
CA ALA A 465 14.07 -16.67 -23.22
C ALA A 465 13.99 -17.38 -24.58
N GLY A 466 13.88 -16.64 -25.68
CA GLY A 466 13.65 -17.21 -27.01
C GLY A 466 12.27 -17.87 -27.18
N SER A 467 11.36 -17.67 -26.22
CA SER A 467 9.96 -18.10 -26.22
C SER A 467 9.02 -16.94 -25.85
N GLU A 468 7.85 -16.85 -26.50
CA GLU A 468 6.78 -15.91 -26.09
C GLU A 468 6.23 -16.21 -24.68
N ASP A 469 6.62 -17.33 -24.07
CA ASP A 469 6.25 -17.72 -22.70
C ASP A 469 7.02 -16.93 -21.64
N LEU A 470 6.32 -16.01 -20.96
CA LEU A 470 6.94 -15.20 -19.90
C LEU A 470 7.37 -16.07 -18.71
N SER A 471 6.74 -17.23 -18.48
CA SER A 471 7.11 -18.13 -17.37
C SER A 471 8.49 -18.77 -17.57
N ALA A 472 8.97 -18.87 -18.80
CA ALA A 472 10.34 -19.32 -19.08
C ALA A 472 11.37 -18.31 -18.55
N SER A 473 11.07 -17.02 -18.64
CA SER A 473 11.94 -15.93 -18.22
C SER A 473 11.74 -15.57 -16.74
N LEU A 474 10.49 -15.38 -16.30
CA LEU A 474 10.12 -14.89 -14.97
C LEU A 474 9.12 -15.86 -14.29
N PRO A 475 9.56 -17.07 -13.89
CA PRO A 475 8.67 -18.10 -13.33
C PRO A 475 8.06 -17.71 -11.97
N ASN A 476 8.75 -16.87 -11.18
CA ASN A 476 8.36 -16.49 -9.82
C ASN A 476 7.56 -15.17 -9.74
N LEU A 477 7.09 -14.66 -10.88
CA LEU A 477 6.40 -13.38 -10.96
C LEU A 477 5.04 -13.43 -10.22
N VAL A 478 4.86 -12.49 -9.29
CA VAL A 478 3.67 -12.33 -8.45
C VAL A 478 2.82 -11.15 -8.92
N GLU A 479 3.45 -10.05 -9.35
CA GLU A 479 2.77 -8.89 -9.91
C GLU A 479 3.35 -8.49 -11.27
N LEU A 480 2.45 -8.31 -12.25
CA LEU A 480 2.73 -7.70 -13.54
C LEU A 480 1.88 -6.44 -13.72
N SER A 481 2.53 -5.29 -13.91
CA SER A 481 1.85 -4.01 -14.17
C SER A 481 2.38 -3.35 -15.44
N LEU A 482 1.51 -3.08 -16.41
CA LEU A 482 1.86 -2.39 -17.65
C LEU A 482 0.99 -1.13 -17.79
N GLY A 483 1.61 0.05 -17.88
CA GLY A 483 0.89 1.32 -17.86
C GLY A 483 1.34 2.28 -18.96
N GLY A 484 0.41 2.90 -19.69
CA GLY A 484 0.73 3.92 -20.70
C GLY A 484 1.49 3.41 -21.92
N CYS A 485 1.58 2.10 -22.13
CA CYS A 485 2.25 1.50 -23.29
C CYS A 485 1.31 1.47 -24.51
N ARG A 486 1.02 2.65 -25.07
CA ARG A 486 -0.11 2.86 -26.01
C ARG A 486 -0.02 2.06 -27.31
N ARG A 487 1.20 1.83 -27.83
CA ARG A 487 1.47 1.10 -29.09
C ARG A 487 1.61 -0.41 -28.91
N LEU A 488 1.58 -0.91 -27.67
CA LEU A 488 1.82 -2.32 -27.37
C LEU A 488 0.64 -3.17 -27.84
N LYS A 489 0.87 -3.98 -28.89
CA LYS A 489 -0.16 -4.82 -29.53
C LYS A 489 -0.16 -6.25 -29.02
N HIS A 490 1.00 -6.75 -28.59
CA HIS A 490 1.19 -8.15 -28.22
C HIS A 490 1.84 -8.27 -26.85
N LEU A 491 1.14 -8.94 -25.94
CA LEU A 491 1.67 -9.38 -24.66
C LEU A 491 2.27 -10.79 -24.80
N PRO A 492 3.24 -11.16 -23.95
CA PRO A 492 3.75 -12.52 -23.91
C PRO A 492 2.68 -13.46 -23.33
N LEU A 493 2.86 -14.77 -23.47
CA LEU A 493 1.97 -15.76 -22.86
C LEU A 493 2.11 -15.69 -21.33
N LEU A 494 1.02 -15.30 -20.68
CA LEU A 494 0.94 -15.13 -19.23
C LEU A 494 0.23 -16.30 -18.51
N ASN A 495 -0.46 -17.18 -19.27
CA ASN A 495 -1.33 -18.23 -18.73
C ASN A 495 -0.62 -19.26 -17.85
N LYS A 496 0.69 -19.48 -18.05
CA LYS A 496 1.51 -20.44 -17.30
C LYS A 496 2.16 -19.88 -16.04
N LEU A 497 1.96 -18.60 -15.72
CA LEU A 497 2.51 -17.98 -14.52
C LEU A 497 1.77 -18.44 -13.26
N ARG A 498 2.31 -19.45 -12.58
CA ARG A 498 1.65 -20.10 -11.43
C ARG A 498 1.65 -19.28 -10.15
N HIS A 499 2.53 -18.27 -10.03
CA HIS A 499 2.63 -17.41 -8.84
C HIS A 499 1.99 -16.03 -9.03
N LEU A 500 1.48 -15.72 -10.22
CA LEU A 500 0.91 -14.41 -10.53
C LEU A 500 -0.39 -14.20 -9.76
N LYS A 501 -0.37 -13.28 -8.80
CA LYS A 501 -1.52 -12.85 -7.98
C LYS A 501 -2.15 -11.56 -8.49
N VAL A 502 -1.36 -10.67 -9.08
CA VAL A 502 -1.80 -9.32 -9.44
C VAL A 502 -1.46 -9.03 -10.90
N LEU A 503 -2.49 -8.74 -11.71
CA LEU A 503 -2.34 -8.29 -13.09
C LEU A 503 -3.00 -6.93 -13.29
N LYS A 504 -2.21 -5.95 -13.72
CA LYS A 504 -2.61 -4.56 -13.89
C LYS A 504 -2.25 -4.07 -15.30
N LEU A 505 -3.26 -3.71 -16.10
CA LEU A 505 -3.08 -3.17 -17.45
C LEU A 505 -3.75 -1.80 -17.55
N TYR A 506 -2.98 -0.77 -17.88
CA TYR A 506 -3.45 0.62 -17.91
C TYR A 506 -3.04 1.32 -19.21
N ARG A 507 -3.95 2.02 -19.89
CA ARG A 507 -3.66 2.86 -21.07
C ARG A 507 -2.84 2.14 -22.15
N LEU A 508 -3.30 0.95 -22.54
CA LEU A 508 -2.76 0.17 -23.67
C LEU A 508 -3.73 0.29 -24.85
N ASP A 509 -3.56 1.37 -25.61
CA ASP A 509 -4.55 1.81 -26.60
C ASP A 509 -4.69 0.82 -27.76
N ASP A 510 -3.58 0.28 -28.27
CA ASP A 510 -3.54 -0.66 -29.41
C ASP A 510 -3.75 -2.13 -29.03
N LEU A 511 -3.87 -2.45 -27.73
CA LEU A 511 -4.02 -3.84 -27.27
C LEU A 511 -5.42 -4.36 -27.60
N GLU A 512 -5.51 -5.30 -28.54
CA GLU A 512 -6.80 -5.92 -28.91
C GLU A 512 -7.14 -7.16 -28.08
N TYR A 513 -6.13 -7.97 -27.73
CA TYR A 513 -6.30 -9.22 -26.99
C TYR A 513 -5.15 -9.40 -26.00
N VAL A 514 -5.44 -9.95 -24.82
CA VAL A 514 -4.41 -10.19 -23.79
C VAL A 514 -3.49 -11.36 -24.18
N GLN A 515 -4.00 -12.36 -24.89
CA GLN A 515 -3.21 -13.49 -25.38
C GLN A 515 -3.56 -13.85 -26.84
N ASN A 516 -2.53 -14.19 -27.62
CA ASN A 516 -2.69 -14.82 -28.92
C ASN A 516 -2.76 -16.34 -28.71
N SER A 517 -3.87 -17.01 -29.08
CA SER A 517 -3.98 -18.45 -28.87
C SER A 517 -3.24 -19.21 -29.97
N THR A 518 -2.25 -20.01 -29.60
CA THR A 518 -1.80 -21.15 -30.39
C THR A 518 -2.01 -22.38 -29.53
N GLU A 519 -3.04 -23.16 -29.83
CA GLU A 519 -3.29 -24.52 -29.30
C GLU A 519 -3.75 -24.58 -27.83
N TRP A 520 -5.06 -24.67 -27.63
CA TRP A 520 -5.60 -25.32 -26.45
C TRP A 520 -5.51 -26.83 -26.71
N ASN A 521 -4.63 -27.53 -25.98
CA ASN A 521 -4.77 -28.98 -25.91
C ASN A 521 -6.04 -29.27 -25.12
N ASP A 522 -6.95 -30.04 -25.72
CA ASP A 522 -8.25 -30.46 -25.16
C ASP A 522 -8.14 -31.34 -23.90
N ASP A 523 -6.94 -31.42 -23.31
CA ASP A 523 -6.65 -32.09 -22.04
C ASP A 523 -7.15 -31.18 -20.90
N GLY A 524 -8.45 -31.30 -20.60
CA GLY A 524 -9.23 -30.44 -19.70
C GLY A 524 -8.85 -30.39 -18.21
N GLU A 525 -7.58 -30.17 -17.85
CA GLU A 525 -7.13 -30.10 -16.44
C GLU A 525 -6.24 -28.92 -16.05
N ILE A 526 -5.76 -28.06 -16.97
CA ILE A 526 -4.87 -26.94 -16.58
C ILE A 526 -5.66 -25.63 -16.42
N ALA A 527 -5.92 -25.26 -15.16
CA ALA A 527 -6.43 -23.92 -14.84
C ALA A 527 -5.49 -22.84 -15.40
N VAL A 528 -6.03 -21.95 -16.22
CA VAL A 528 -5.35 -20.72 -16.67
C VAL A 528 -5.21 -19.82 -15.43
N PHE A 529 -4.07 -19.14 -15.23
CA PHE A 529 -3.88 -18.22 -14.09
C PHE A 529 -4.32 -18.77 -12.70
N PRO A 530 -3.72 -19.87 -12.22
CA PRO A 530 -4.22 -20.59 -11.04
C PRO A 530 -4.15 -19.80 -9.73
N SER A 531 -3.34 -18.74 -9.68
CA SER A 531 -3.10 -17.92 -8.47
C SER A 531 -3.58 -16.48 -8.58
N LEU A 532 -4.23 -16.07 -9.67
CA LEU A 532 -4.58 -14.66 -9.85
C LEU A 532 -5.71 -14.27 -8.90
N GLU A 533 -5.44 -13.28 -8.05
CA GLU A 533 -6.33 -12.76 -7.00
C GLU A 533 -6.90 -11.37 -7.39
N ILE A 534 -6.10 -10.53 -8.06
CA ILE A 534 -6.44 -9.15 -8.42
C ILE A 534 -6.24 -8.91 -9.93
N LEU A 535 -7.29 -8.44 -10.60
CA LEU A 535 -7.27 -8.05 -12.01
C LEU A 535 -7.74 -6.59 -12.18
N ARG A 536 -6.89 -5.73 -12.76
CA ARG A 536 -7.22 -4.32 -13.04
C ARG A 536 -6.96 -3.97 -14.50
N LEU A 537 -7.98 -3.48 -15.19
CA LEU A 537 -7.96 -3.11 -16.60
C LEU A 537 -8.47 -1.68 -16.77
N TRP A 538 -7.61 -0.67 -16.95
CA TRP A 538 -8.06 0.73 -17.10
C TRP A 538 -7.62 1.41 -18.39
N GLY A 539 -8.55 1.94 -19.17
CA GLY A 539 -8.27 2.67 -20.41
C GLY A 539 -7.70 1.76 -21.49
N LEU A 540 -8.47 0.76 -21.92
CA LEU A 540 -8.09 -0.18 -22.98
C LEU A 540 -9.12 -0.07 -24.11
N PRO A 541 -9.06 0.99 -24.94
CA PRO A 541 -10.10 1.32 -25.91
C PRO A 541 -10.33 0.22 -26.96
N ASN A 542 -9.29 -0.45 -27.44
CA ASN A 542 -9.38 -1.47 -28.49
C ASN A 542 -9.45 -2.90 -27.98
N LEU A 543 -9.45 -3.13 -26.66
CA LEU A 543 -9.46 -4.47 -26.09
C LEU A 543 -10.79 -5.16 -26.41
N LYS A 544 -10.76 -6.19 -27.25
CA LYS A 544 -11.91 -6.97 -27.70
C LYS A 544 -12.19 -8.17 -26.78
N GLY A 545 -11.16 -8.79 -26.24
CA GLY A 545 -11.31 -9.99 -25.39
C GLY A 545 -9.98 -10.50 -24.85
N TRP A 546 -10.02 -11.63 -24.13
CA TRP A 546 -8.82 -12.18 -23.50
C TRP A 546 -7.95 -13.00 -24.48
N TRP A 547 -8.58 -13.78 -25.36
CA TRP A 547 -7.90 -14.66 -26.32
C TRP A 547 -8.24 -14.31 -27.77
N ARG A 548 -7.23 -14.25 -28.63
CA ARG A 548 -7.36 -14.11 -30.08
C ARG A 548 -7.37 -15.49 -30.75
N ASN A 549 -8.50 -15.90 -31.34
CA ASN A 549 -8.59 -17.13 -32.12
C ASN A 549 -8.14 -16.90 -33.58
N SER A 550 -7.23 -17.74 -34.10
CA SER A 550 -6.74 -17.69 -35.49
C SER A 550 -7.56 -18.53 -36.47
N SER A 551 -8.43 -19.41 -35.98
CA SER A 551 -9.32 -20.24 -36.81
C SER A 551 -10.78 -19.87 -36.56
N VAL A 552 -11.39 -19.11 -37.48
CA VAL A 552 -12.78 -19.22 -37.97
C VAL A 552 -13.06 -17.99 -38.83
N SER A 553 -13.13 -18.18 -40.15
CA SER A 553 -13.57 -17.21 -41.16
C SER A 553 -15.09 -17.15 -41.30
N ASP A 554 -15.84 -17.41 -40.23
CA ASP A 554 -17.28 -17.62 -40.28
C ASP A 554 -18.01 -16.69 -39.31
N GLN A 555 -18.90 -15.86 -39.85
CA GLN A 555 -19.60 -14.78 -39.15
C GLN A 555 -20.69 -15.27 -38.17
N SER A 556 -20.77 -16.58 -37.94
CA SER A 556 -21.84 -17.22 -37.18
C SER A 556 -21.28 -18.17 -36.10
N ARG A 557 -20.65 -17.59 -35.07
CA ARG A 557 -20.52 -18.09 -33.67
C ARG A 557 -19.65 -17.10 -32.87
N LYS A 558 -20.21 -15.91 -32.58
CA LYS A 558 -19.50 -14.78 -31.95
C LYS A 558 -19.46 -14.82 -30.41
N ILE A 559 -19.52 -16.01 -29.79
CA ILE A 559 -19.39 -16.16 -28.33
C ILE A 559 -18.43 -17.33 -28.09
N LEU A 560 -17.14 -17.01 -28.04
CA LEU A 560 -16.09 -17.96 -27.66
C LEU A 560 -16.19 -18.22 -26.16
N LEU A 561 -16.53 -19.46 -25.82
CA LEU A 561 -16.50 -20.01 -24.46
C LEU A 561 -15.08 -19.86 -23.90
N CYS A 562 -14.95 -19.14 -22.78
CA CYS A 562 -13.73 -19.17 -21.98
C CYS A 562 -13.43 -20.62 -21.57
N PRO A 563 -12.15 -21.03 -21.46
CA PRO A 563 -11.81 -22.31 -20.87
C PRO A 563 -12.46 -22.45 -19.49
N PRO A 564 -13.04 -23.63 -19.15
CA PRO A 564 -13.55 -23.88 -17.82
C PRO A 564 -12.43 -23.64 -16.79
N GLN A 565 -12.74 -22.92 -15.70
CA GLN A 565 -11.80 -22.57 -14.62
C GLN A 565 -10.59 -21.69 -15.02
N SER A 566 -10.84 -20.63 -15.81
CA SER A 566 -9.80 -19.69 -16.24
C SER A 566 -9.22 -18.79 -15.12
N PHE A 567 -9.95 -18.57 -14.02
CA PHE A 567 -9.51 -17.71 -12.91
C PHE A 567 -10.05 -18.23 -11.57
N PRO A 568 -9.49 -19.32 -11.02
CA PRO A 568 -10.05 -20.00 -9.85
C PRO A 568 -9.92 -19.20 -8.53
N ARG A 569 -8.97 -18.27 -8.41
CA ARG A 569 -8.71 -17.51 -7.17
C ARG A 569 -9.04 -16.01 -7.25
N LEU A 570 -9.63 -15.56 -8.36
CA LEU A 570 -9.83 -14.14 -8.59
C LEU A 570 -10.92 -13.58 -7.67
N SER A 571 -10.55 -12.63 -6.80
CA SER A 571 -11.42 -12.01 -5.81
C SER A 571 -11.72 -10.54 -6.09
N ASP A 572 -10.78 -9.76 -6.65
CA ASP A 572 -10.96 -8.33 -6.99
C ASP A 572 -10.78 -8.09 -8.50
N MET A 573 -11.84 -7.70 -9.19
CA MET A 573 -11.84 -7.33 -10.61
C MET A 573 -12.31 -5.89 -10.81
N LYS A 574 -11.46 -5.07 -11.45
CA LYS A 574 -11.76 -3.66 -11.75
C LYS A 574 -11.50 -3.33 -13.20
N ILE A 575 -12.56 -3.03 -13.95
CA ILE A 575 -12.52 -2.67 -15.37
C ILE A 575 -13.01 -1.23 -15.51
N ARG A 576 -12.21 -0.37 -16.15
CA ARG A 576 -12.54 1.04 -16.38
C ARG A 576 -12.17 1.48 -17.79
N GLY A 577 -13.06 2.09 -18.57
CA GLY A 577 -12.69 2.66 -19.87
C GLY A 577 -12.27 1.60 -20.90
N CYS A 578 -13.02 0.49 -20.98
CA CYS A 578 -12.82 -0.60 -21.93
C CYS A 578 -14.10 -0.80 -22.77
N PRO A 579 -14.40 0.10 -23.74
CA PRO A 579 -15.67 0.12 -24.46
C PRO A 579 -15.90 -1.08 -25.38
N ASN A 580 -14.84 -1.66 -25.95
CA ASN A 580 -14.91 -2.75 -26.94
C ASN A 580 -14.79 -4.15 -26.33
N LEU A 581 -14.63 -4.27 -25.01
CA LEU A 581 -14.44 -5.56 -24.36
C LEU A 581 -15.72 -6.37 -24.47
N ALA A 582 -15.70 -7.53 -25.15
CA ALA A 582 -16.89 -8.31 -25.50
C ALA A 582 -17.16 -9.53 -24.60
N VAL A 583 -16.18 -9.99 -23.81
CA VAL A 583 -16.34 -11.09 -22.82
C VAL A 583 -15.47 -10.82 -21.57
N ILE A 584 -16.05 -11.00 -20.38
CA ILE A 584 -15.31 -11.09 -19.10
C ILE A 584 -15.05 -12.57 -18.80
N PRO A 585 -13.87 -12.95 -18.28
CA PRO A 585 -13.56 -14.36 -18.08
C PRO A 585 -14.32 -15.01 -16.91
N LEU A 586 -14.49 -16.34 -17.00
CA LEU A 586 -15.05 -17.18 -15.94
C LEU A 586 -14.18 -17.13 -14.67
N CYS A 587 -14.76 -16.67 -13.57
CA CYS A 587 -14.17 -16.65 -12.23
C CYS A 587 -15.09 -17.40 -11.25
N ALA A 588 -14.54 -17.97 -10.18
CA ALA A 588 -15.29 -18.79 -9.21
C ALA A 588 -15.50 -18.09 -7.85
N ASN A 589 -14.54 -17.25 -7.44
CA ASN A 589 -14.41 -16.69 -6.09
C ASN A 589 -14.43 -15.15 -6.07
N LEU A 590 -15.16 -14.53 -7.00
CA LEU A 590 -15.18 -13.07 -7.13
C LEU A 590 -15.93 -12.42 -5.96
N GLU A 591 -15.24 -11.55 -5.20
CA GLU A 591 -15.79 -10.81 -4.06
C GLU A 591 -16.12 -9.35 -4.46
N ASN A 592 -15.30 -8.74 -5.31
CA ASN A 592 -15.41 -7.34 -5.70
C ASN A 592 -15.36 -7.18 -7.22
N LEU A 593 -16.42 -6.62 -7.79
CA LEU A 593 -16.52 -6.28 -9.22
C LEU A 593 -16.76 -4.77 -9.38
N THR A 594 -15.87 -4.08 -10.07
CA THR A 594 -16.06 -2.67 -10.45
C THR A 594 -16.02 -2.51 -11.96
N LEU A 595 -17.08 -1.93 -12.53
CA LEU A 595 -17.22 -1.63 -13.96
C LEU A 595 -17.47 -0.13 -14.12
N ARG A 596 -16.58 0.60 -14.82
CA ARG A 596 -16.73 2.06 -15.06
C ARG A 596 -16.45 2.46 -16.50
N SER A 597 -17.34 3.20 -17.15
CA SER A 597 -17.16 3.64 -18.55
C SER A 597 -16.77 2.50 -19.47
N CYS A 598 -17.33 1.33 -19.22
CA CYS A 598 -17.29 0.19 -20.12
C CYS A 598 -18.56 0.28 -20.99
N PHE A 599 -18.55 -0.36 -22.16
CA PHE A 599 -19.70 -0.53 -23.05
C PHE A 599 -20.04 0.65 -23.99
N THR A 600 -20.49 0.27 -25.18
CA THR A 600 -21.24 1.10 -26.15
C THR A 600 -22.61 0.43 -26.36
N ASP A 601 -23.63 1.17 -26.83
CA ASP A 601 -25.04 0.73 -26.91
C ASP A 601 -25.26 -0.66 -27.58
N ASP A 602 -24.32 -1.13 -28.42
CA ASP A 602 -24.36 -2.43 -29.12
C ASP A 602 -23.80 -3.64 -28.32
N SER A 603 -23.37 -3.47 -27.07
CA SER A 603 -22.54 -4.46 -26.33
C SER A 603 -23.29 -5.31 -25.27
N SER A 604 -24.61 -5.45 -25.37
CA SER A 604 -25.50 -6.02 -24.32
C SER A 604 -25.36 -7.52 -23.99
N SER A 605 -24.34 -8.23 -24.50
CA SER A 605 -24.18 -9.70 -24.34
C SER A 605 -23.07 -10.15 -23.36
N LEU A 606 -22.55 -9.24 -22.54
CA LEU A 606 -21.23 -9.39 -21.90
C LEU A 606 -21.19 -10.14 -20.55
N LEU A 607 -22.25 -10.04 -19.73
CA LEU A 607 -22.23 -10.56 -18.36
C LEU A 607 -22.74 -12.00 -18.22
N VAL A 608 -22.97 -12.69 -19.35
CA VAL A 608 -23.35 -14.12 -19.39
C VAL A 608 -22.22 -15.04 -18.90
N SER A 609 -20.96 -14.58 -18.99
CA SER A 609 -19.79 -15.43 -18.77
C SER A 609 -19.21 -15.35 -17.36
N CYS A 610 -19.72 -14.47 -16.48
CA CYS A 610 -19.25 -14.38 -15.08
C CYS A 610 -19.92 -15.40 -14.15
N LEU A 611 -20.73 -16.32 -14.68
CA LEU A 611 -21.88 -16.91 -13.96
C LEU A 611 -21.67 -18.33 -13.41
N GLN A 612 -20.44 -18.69 -13.03
CA GLN A 612 -20.17 -19.89 -12.22
C GLN A 612 -19.64 -19.56 -10.81
N CYS A 613 -19.70 -18.30 -10.38
CA CYS A 613 -19.21 -17.91 -9.06
C CYS A 613 -20.13 -18.49 -7.95
N HIS A 614 -19.54 -19.03 -6.87
CA HIS A 614 -20.23 -19.32 -5.60
C HIS A 614 -19.57 -18.52 -4.45
N PRO A 615 -19.49 -17.18 -4.54
CA PRO A 615 -18.87 -16.40 -3.49
C PRO A 615 -19.83 -16.31 -2.31
N PHE A 616 -19.28 -16.27 -1.10
CA PHE A 616 -20.08 -16.06 0.10
C PHE A 616 -20.65 -14.63 0.15
N GLU A 617 -19.93 -13.65 -0.42
CA GLU A 617 -20.29 -12.23 -0.46
C GLU A 617 -19.75 -11.56 -1.73
N LEU A 618 -20.62 -10.90 -2.50
CA LEU A 618 -20.26 -10.16 -3.72
C LEU A 618 -20.66 -8.68 -3.60
N THR A 619 -19.75 -7.79 -3.99
CA THR A 619 -19.96 -6.35 -4.14
C THR A 619 -19.81 -5.93 -5.60
N ILE A 620 -20.81 -5.26 -6.15
CA ILE A 620 -20.79 -4.72 -7.52
C ILE A 620 -20.85 -3.20 -7.48
N VAL A 621 -19.90 -2.56 -8.14
CA VAL A 621 -19.86 -1.11 -8.38
C VAL A 621 -19.96 -0.85 -9.88
N TYR A 622 -21.00 -0.14 -10.30
CA TYR A 622 -21.28 0.15 -11.70
C TYR A 622 -21.32 1.66 -11.96
N SER A 623 -20.65 2.12 -13.02
CA SER A 623 -20.62 3.53 -13.39
C SER A 623 -20.43 3.74 -14.89
N CYS A 624 -21.51 3.70 -15.67
CA CYS A 624 -21.46 3.92 -17.12
C CYS A 624 -22.53 4.93 -17.54
N ASN A 625 -22.14 5.93 -18.33
CA ASN A 625 -23.03 7.01 -18.74
C ASN A 625 -23.97 6.60 -19.89
N ASP A 626 -23.54 5.64 -20.71
CA ASP A 626 -24.13 5.44 -22.03
C ASP A 626 -25.23 4.39 -22.10
N VAL A 627 -25.58 3.69 -21.02
CA VAL A 627 -26.52 2.56 -21.08
C VAL A 627 -27.89 2.92 -20.49
N GLU A 628 -28.98 2.61 -21.22
CA GLU A 628 -30.37 2.85 -20.77
C GLU A 628 -30.88 1.77 -19.80
N SER A 629 -30.31 0.55 -19.84
CA SER A 629 -30.55 -0.59 -18.94
C SER A 629 -29.22 -1.29 -18.62
N LEU A 630 -29.13 -2.11 -17.58
CA LEU A 630 -27.85 -2.77 -17.25
C LEU A 630 -27.51 -3.81 -18.33
N PRO A 631 -26.23 -3.95 -18.71
CA PRO A 631 -25.76 -4.94 -19.68
C PRO A 631 -25.71 -6.36 -19.06
N ILE A 632 -26.62 -6.65 -18.13
CA ILE A 632 -26.76 -7.91 -17.43
C ILE A 632 -27.97 -8.61 -18.04
N GLN A 633 -27.73 -9.70 -18.79
CA GLN A 633 -28.84 -10.52 -19.29
C GLN A 633 -29.73 -10.96 -18.13
N LYS A 634 -31.05 -10.97 -18.35
CA LYS A 634 -32.07 -11.28 -17.33
C LYS A 634 -31.86 -12.62 -16.60
N GLU A 635 -31.12 -13.54 -17.21
CA GLU A 635 -30.76 -14.85 -16.69
C GLU A 635 -29.60 -14.79 -15.68
N ALA A 636 -28.72 -13.79 -15.78
CA ALA A 636 -27.57 -13.59 -14.91
C ALA A 636 -27.96 -13.18 -13.47
N TRP A 637 -28.97 -12.31 -13.34
CA TRP A 637 -29.53 -11.88 -12.05
C TRP A 637 -30.03 -13.04 -11.19
N THR A 638 -30.61 -14.07 -11.82
CA THR A 638 -31.11 -15.26 -11.11
C THR A 638 -30.02 -16.02 -10.35
N ARG A 639 -28.76 -15.91 -10.79
CA ARG A 639 -27.60 -16.59 -10.18
C ARG A 639 -26.95 -15.81 -9.05
N PHE A 640 -27.14 -14.49 -8.99
CA PHE A 640 -26.65 -13.62 -7.91
C PHE A 640 -27.57 -13.55 -6.69
N HIS A 641 -28.75 -14.19 -6.77
CA HIS A 641 -29.85 -14.11 -5.80
C HIS A 641 -29.44 -14.32 -4.34
N SER A 642 -28.47 -15.19 -4.06
CA SER A 642 -28.01 -15.53 -2.70
C SER A 642 -26.65 -14.94 -2.30
N THR A 643 -25.90 -14.37 -3.25
CA THR A 643 -24.48 -14.04 -3.06
C THR A 643 -24.18 -12.53 -3.06
N LEU A 644 -24.99 -11.72 -3.76
CA LEU A 644 -24.80 -10.27 -3.84
C LEU A 644 -25.23 -9.59 -2.54
N ARG A 645 -24.28 -8.92 -1.87
CA ARG A 645 -24.49 -8.19 -0.61
C ARG A 645 -24.53 -6.67 -0.80
N SER A 646 -23.72 -6.14 -1.71
CA SER A 646 -23.66 -4.69 -1.96
C SER A 646 -23.73 -4.37 -3.46
N LEU A 647 -24.61 -3.45 -3.83
CA LEU A 647 -24.81 -2.97 -5.19
C LEU A 647 -24.75 -1.45 -5.22
N ARG A 648 -23.84 -0.87 -6.01
CA ARG A 648 -23.62 0.57 -6.05
C ARG A 648 -23.60 1.10 -7.47
N PHE A 649 -24.47 2.07 -7.77
CA PHE A 649 -24.55 2.77 -9.03
C PHE A 649 -24.00 4.19 -8.88
N PHE A 650 -23.12 4.60 -9.80
CA PHE A 650 -22.54 5.95 -9.83
C PHE A 650 -22.62 6.54 -11.23
N SER A 651 -23.18 7.74 -11.36
CA SER A 651 -23.17 8.53 -12.61
C SER A 651 -23.80 7.83 -13.82
N CYS A 652 -24.78 6.95 -13.64
CA CYS A 652 -25.47 6.29 -14.76
C CYS A 652 -26.58 7.18 -15.31
N ILE A 653 -26.20 8.17 -16.13
CA ILE A 653 -27.09 9.27 -16.54
C ILE A 653 -28.28 8.84 -17.40
N LYS A 654 -28.15 7.78 -18.22
CA LYS A 654 -29.22 7.30 -19.10
C LYS A 654 -30.17 6.27 -18.44
N LEU A 655 -29.86 5.78 -17.24
CA LEU A 655 -30.69 4.79 -16.55
C LEU A 655 -32.03 5.43 -16.14
N LYS A 656 -33.14 4.92 -16.71
CA LYS A 656 -34.48 5.51 -16.51
C LYS A 656 -35.27 4.87 -15.37
N ASN A 657 -35.15 3.55 -15.16
CA ASN A 657 -35.95 2.84 -14.16
C ASN A 657 -35.20 1.60 -13.62
N LEU A 658 -35.34 1.33 -12.33
CA LEU A 658 -34.82 0.12 -11.67
C LEU A 658 -35.67 -1.13 -11.89
N ARG A 659 -36.91 -1.00 -12.37
CA ARG A 659 -37.86 -2.11 -12.62
C ARG A 659 -37.36 -3.10 -13.66
N GLU A 660 -36.74 -2.63 -14.74
CA GLU A 660 -36.27 -3.48 -15.83
C GLU A 660 -35.11 -4.40 -15.40
N GLU A 661 -34.49 -4.10 -14.26
CA GLU A 661 -33.27 -4.74 -13.77
C GLU A 661 -33.51 -5.97 -12.88
N ARG A 662 -34.77 -6.36 -12.65
CA ARG A 662 -35.15 -7.53 -11.81
C ARG A 662 -34.41 -7.56 -10.47
N LEU A 663 -34.20 -6.39 -9.86
CA LEU A 663 -33.68 -6.28 -8.48
C LEU A 663 -34.50 -7.12 -7.50
N GLU A 664 -35.74 -7.43 -7.88
CA GLU A 664 -36.64 -8.32 -7.17
C GLU A 664 -36.07 -9.72 -6.84
N GLN A 665 -35.01 -10.12 -7.53
CA GLN A 665 -34.34 -11.41 -7.37
C GLN A 665 -33.14 -11.35 -6.42
N LEU A 666 -32.77 -10.18 -5.89
CA LEU A 666 -31.56 -10.02 -5.08
C LEU A 666 -31.88 -10.12 -3.59
N THR A 667 -32.47 -11.23 -3.17
CA THR A 667 -33.00 -11.38 -1.80
C THR A 667 -31.94 -11.22 -0.72
N ALA A 668 -30.66 -11.43 -1.02
CA ALA A 668 -29.57 -11.37 -0.05
C ALA A 668 -28.81 -10.02 -0.04
N LEU A 669 -29.36 -9.00 -0.71
CA LEU A 669 -28.80 -7.65 -0.79
C LEU A 669 -28.92 -6.92 0.54
N GLU A 670 -27.82 -6.40 1.05
CA GLU A 670 -27.73 -5.66 2.32
C GLU A 670 -27.50 -4.16 2.11
N GLU A 671 -26.82 -3.77 1.03
CA GLU A 671 -26.51 -2.37 0.71
C GLU A 671 -26.86 -2.01 -0.73
N LEU A 672 -27.61 -0.92 -0.91
CA LEU A 672 -27.90 -0.33 -2.22
C LEU A 672 -27.52 1.16 -2.22
N GLN A 673 -26.68 1.58 -3.17
CA GLN A 673 -26.31 2.99 -3.35
C GLN A 673 -26.64 3.47 -4.76
N LEU A 674 -27.38 4.57 -4.86
CA LEU A 674 -27.77 5.23 -6.11
C LEU A 674 -27.22 6.65 -6.13
N CYS A 675 -26.16 6.88 -6.91
CA CYS A 675 -25.47 8.17 -6.95
C CYS A 675 -25.47 8.76 -8.37
N ASN A 676 -25.82 10.05 -8.51
CA ASN A 676 -25.75 10.82 -9.76
C ASN A 676 -26.54 10.21 -10.93
N LEU A 677 -27.76 9.69 -10.68
CA LEU A 677 -28.65 9.15 -11.71
C LEU A 677 -29.62 10.25 -12.17
N LYS A 678 -29.32 10.86 -13.33
CA LYS A 678 -30.03 12.06 -13.80
C LYS A 678 -31.45 11.80 -14.31
N ASN A 679 -31.69 10.64 -14.91
CA ASN A 679 -32.96 10.31 -15.58
C ASN A 679 -33.80 9.28 -14.81
N LEU A 680 -33.46 8.96 -13.55
CA LEU A 680 -34.18 7.96 -12.80
C LEU A 680 -35.58 8.48 -12.44
N GLU A 681 -36.60 7.94 -13.09
CA GLU A 681 -38.03 8.19 -12.82
C GLU A 681 -38.62 6.92 -12.17
N GLU A 682 -38.81 6.93 -10.86
CA GLU A 682 -39.50 5.82 -10.18
C GLU A 682 -41.02 6.02 -10.28
N ALA A 683 -41.68 5.19 -11.10
CA ALA A 683 -43.13 5.23 -11.30
C ALA A 683 -43.92 4.71 -10.07
N GLU A 684 -45.10 5.30 -9.82
CA GLU A 684 -46.01 5.05 -8.68
C GLU A 684 -46.85 3.75 -8.77
N ASP A 685 -46.52 2.82 -9.68
CA ASP A 685 -47.37 1.66 -9.94
C ASP A 685 -47.29 0.57 -8.84
N TYR A 686 -48.43 0.12 -8.32
CA TYR A 686 -48.60 -0.63 -7.07
C TYR A 686 -48.27 -2.14 -7.16
N ASP A 687 -48.35 -2.76 -8.34
CA ASP A 687 -48.39 -4.22 -8.47
C ASP A 687 -47.04 -4.90 -8.79
N LEU A 688 -46.00 -4.15 -9.18
CA LEU A 688 -44.70 -4.70 -9.61
C LEU A 688 -43.53 -3.87 -9.06
N ASN A 689 -43.36 -3.90 -7.73
CA ASN A 689 -42.39 -3.07 -7.05
C ASN A 689 -41.14 -3.87 -6.60
N PRO A 690 -39.93 -3.57 -7.13
CA PRO A 690 -38.71 -4.33 -6.83
C PRO A 690 -38.33 -4.31 -5.33
N TRP A 691 -38.67 -3.21 -4.64
CA TRP A 691 -38.38 -2.98 -3.22
C TRP A 691 -39.03 -4.02 -2.29
N LYS A 692 -40.19 -4.58 -2.67
CA LYS A 692 -40.92 -5.56 -1.86
C LYS A 692 -40.13 -6.85 -1.62
N SER A 693 -39.24 -7.25 -2.52
CA SER A 693 -38.43 -8.46 -2.37
C SER A 693 -37.16 -8.24 -1.53
N LEU A 694 -36.66 -7.00 -1.51
CA LEU A 694 -35.42 -6.59 -0.83
C LEU A 694 -35.66 -6.32 0.66
N CYS A 695 -36.92 -6.38 1.07
CA CYS A 695 -37.42 -5.90 2.35
C CYS A 695 -36.77 -6.54 3.60
N HIS A 696 -36.31 -7.79 3.47
CA HIS A 696 -35.88 -8.59 4.62
C HIS A 696 -34.39 -8.47 4.95
N ASN A 697 -33.54 -8.11 3.97
CA ASN A 697 -32.08 -8.09 4.16
C ASN A 697 -31.44 -6.72 3.93
N LEU A 698 -32.13 -5.78 3.27
CA LEU A 698 -31.56 -4.46 3.00
C LEU A 698 -31.36 -3.68 4.31
N ARG A 699 -30.10 -3.41 4.66
CA ARG A 699 -29.68 -2.69 5.88
C ARG A 699 -29.29 -1.25 5.62
N ARG A 700 -28.72 -0.95 4.44
CA ARG A 700 -28.25 0.39 4.08
C ARG A 700 -28.74 0.82 2.71
N LEU A 701 -29.33 2.00 2.65
CA LEU A 701 -29.80 2.62 1.42
C LEU A 701 -29.27 4.05 1.30
N LEU A 702 -28.64 4.37 0.18
CA LEU A 702 -28.10 5.70 -0.10
C LEU A 702 -28.63 6.24 -1.42
N PHE A 703 -29.20 7.44 -1.38
CA PHE A 703 -29.55 8.26 -2.54
C PHE A 703 -28.63 9.48 -2.56
N SER A 704 -27.94 9.73 -3.67
CA SER A 704 -27.08 10.91 -3.80
C SER A 704 -27.20 11.54 -5.18
N GLY A 705 -27.40 12.85 -5.26
CA GLY A 705 -27.37 13.59 -6.53
C GLY A 705 -28.44 13.13 -7.52
N LEU A 706 -29.68 12.94 -7.07
CA LEU A 706 -30.81 12.51 -7.89
C LEU A 706 -31.73 13.70 -8.22
N PRO A 707 -31.61 14.32 -9.40
CA PRO A 707 -32.33 15.56 -9.72
C PRO A 707 -33.82 15.36 -10.06
N MET A 708 -34.27 14.14 -10.35
CA MET A 708 -35.68 13.83 -10.64
C MET A 708 -36.43 13.24 -9.44
N LEU A 709 -35.74 13.02 -8.31
CA LEU A 709 -36.34 12.42 -7.13
C LEU A 709 -37.14 13.47 -6.34
N VAL A 710 -38.46 13.53 -6.57
CA VAL A 710 -39.36 14.47 -5.88
C VAL A 710 -39.81 13.96 -4.50
N THR A 711 -40.00 12.65 -4.38
CA THR A 711 -40.36 11.96 -3.13
C THR A 711 -39.70 10.57 -3.10
N LEU A 712 -39.63 9.95 -1.92
CA LEU A 712 -39.11 8.59 -1.81
C LEU A 712 -40.08 7.56 -2.42
N PRO A 713 -39.57 6.53 -3.11
CA PRO A 713 -40.41 5.47 -3.67
C PRO A 713 -41.25 4.73 -2.63
N GLN A 714 -42.56 4.61 -2.88
CA GLN A 714 -43.52 3.96 -1.95
C GLN A 714 -43.10 2.53 -1.56
N GLY A 715 -42.38 1.82 -2.44
CA GLY A 715 -41.93 0.45 -2.19
C GLY A 715 -40.98 0.29 -1.01
N ILE A 716 -40.25 1.33 -0.64
CA ILE A 716 -39.29 1.31 0.46
C ILE A 716 -40.01 1.11 1.81
N GLN A 717 -41.31 1.40 1.90
CA GLN A 717 -42.12 1.14 3.11
C GLN A 717 -42.05 -0.32 3.58
N TYR A 718 -41.74 -1.25 2.68
CA TYR A 718 -41.62 -2.67 3.02
C TYR A 718 -40.25 -3.02 3.61
N CYS A 719 -39.21 -2.18 3.48
CA CYS A 719 -37.83 -2.42 3.93
C CYS A 719 -37.65 -2.26 5.45
N ILE A 720 -38.40 -3.03 6.23
CA ILE A 720 -38.41 -2.97 7.70
C ILE A 720 -37.08 -3.32 8.36
N ALA A 721 -36.17 -4.00 7.65
CA ALA A 721 -34.82 -4.35 8.13
C ALA A 721 -33.79 -3.21 7.95
N LEU A 722 -34.19 -2.09 7.32
CA LEU A 722 -33.28 -0.98 7.02
C LEU A 722 -32.79 -0.31 8.31
N GLN A 723 -31.47 -0.25 8.48
CA GLN A 723 -30.80 0.35 9.64
C GLN A 723 -30.23 1.73 9.33
N THR A 724 -29.85 1.98 8.07
CA THR A 724 -29.25 3.25 7.65
C THR A 724 -29.87 3.77 6.35
N LEU A 725 -30.38 4.99 6.38
CA LEU A 725 -30.88 5.72 5.22
C LEU A 725 -30.08 7.02 5.06
N GLU A 726 -29.51 7.24 3.88
CA GLU A 726 -28.70 8.41 3.55
C GLU A 726 -29.23 9.08 2.29
N ILE A 727 -29.48 10.40 2.35
CA ILE A 727 -29.98 11.19 1.22
C ILE A 727 -29.11 12.44 1.09
N TYR A 728 -28.36 12.54 0.00
CA TYR A 728 -27.41 13.64 -0.22
C TYR A 728 -27.68 14.35 -1.55
N GLU A 729 -27.60 15.68 -1.60
CA GLU A 729 -27.62 16.46 -2.85
C GLU A 729 -28.85 16.21 -3.76
N CYS A 730 -29.99 15.76 -3.22
CA CYS A 730 -31.23 15.53 -3.97
C CYS A 730 -32.04 16.84 -4.03
N GLN A 731 -31.71 17.71 -4.99
CA GLN A 731 -32.23 19.08 -5.03
C GLN A 731 -33.73 19.21 -5.30
N SER A 732 -34.37 18.17 -5.86
CA SER A 732 -35.81 18.19 -6.17
C SER A 732 -36.68 17.48 -5.13
N LEU A 733 -36.09 16.93 -4.06
CA LEU A 733 -36.82 16.20 -3.03
C LEU A 733 -37.66 17.18 -2.20
N GLU A 734 -38.96 17.24 -2.44
CA GLU A 734 -39.86 18.22 -1.82
C GLU A 734 -40.40 17.75 -0.47
N ALA A 735 -40.66 16.44 -0.33
CA ALA A 735 -41.25 15.86 0.86
C ALA A 735 -40.73 14.43 1.12
N LEU A 736 -40.70 14.06 2.40
CA LEU A 736 -40.53 12.67 2.83
C LEU A 736 -41.92 12.07 3.09
N PRO A 737 -42.19 10.83 2.65
CA PRO A 737 -43.50 10.21 2.87
C PRO A 737 -43.81 9.86 4.33
N GLU A 738 -45.10 9.87 4.69
CA GLU A 738 -45.59 9.48 6.03
C GLU A 738 -45.35 8.00 6.36
N TRP A 739 -45.19 7.13 5.36
CA TRP A 739 -44.87 5.71 5.60
C TRP A 739 -43.46 5.49 6.15
N ILE A 740 -42.63 6.54 6.30
CA ILE A 740 -41.29 6.41 6.87
C ILE A 740 -41.31 5.75 8.26
N SER A 741 -42.40 5.89 9.04
CA SER A 741 -42.58 5.21 10.33
C SER A 741 -42.63 3.69 10.24
N CYS A 742 -42.90 3.12 9.06
CA CYS A 742 -42.83 1.68 8.81
C CYS A 742 -41.39 1.14 8.94
N LEU A 743 -40.35 1.98 8.84
CA LEU A 743 -38.94 1.60 8.94
C LEU A 743 -38.50 1.39 10.39
N THR A 744 -39.11 0.42 11.05
CA THR A 744 -38.98 0.18 12.51
C THR A 744 -37.57 -0.18 12.99
N SER A 745 -36.68 -0.63 12.10
CA SER A 745 -35.28 -0.94 12.43
C SER A 745 -34.30 0.19 12.14
N LEU A 746 -34.77 1.37 11.70
CA LEU A 746 -33.90 2.47 11.27
C LEU A 746 -33.16 3.05 12.48
N GLU A 747 -31.83 2.98 12.47
CA GLU A 747 -30.95 3.43 13.55
C GLU A 747 -30.24 4.76 13.21
N CYS A 748 -29.95 4.98 11.93
CA CYS A 748 -29.24 6.17 11.43
C CYS A 748 -29.94 6.75 10.20
N PHE A 749 -30.31 8.02 10.26
CA PHE A 749 -30.89 8.75 9.14
C PHE A 749 -30.07 10.02 8.86
N LYS A 750 -29.57 10.17 7.63
CA LYS A 750 -28.76 11.33 7.23
C LYS A 750 -29.36 12.02 6.03
N ILE A 751 -29.50 13.33 6.11
CA ILE A 751 -29.98 14.20 5.02
C ILE A 751 -28.96 15.33 4.87
N ARG A 752 -28.39 15.50 3.67
CA ARG A 752 -27.45 16.60 3.42
C ARG A 752 -27.71 17.28 2.09
N GLN A 753 -27.64 18.60 2.06
CA GLN A 753 -27.75 19.40 0.83
C GLN A 753 -29.04 19.13 0.01
N CYS A 754 -30.18 18.87 0.68
CA CYS A 754 -31.48 18.66 0.04
C CYS A 754 -32.37 19.90 0.21
N ASN A 755 -32.19 20.91 -0.64
CA ASN A 755 -32.75 22.25 -0.42
C ASN A 755 -34.25 22.41 -0.72
N ALA A 756 -34.85 21.49 -1.47
CA ALA A 756 -36.30 21.51 -1.70
C ALA A 756 -37.10 20.92 -0.54
N LEU A 757 -36.46 20.17 0.37
CA LEU A 757 -37.13 19.48 1.46
C LEU A 757 -37.43 20.48 2.58
N ARG A 758 -38.71 20.82 2.77
CA ARG A 758 -39.10 21.92 3.67
C ARG A 758 -39.48 21.50 5.08
N SER A 759 -39.88 20.25 5.31
CA SER A 759 -40.36 19.80 6.61
C SER A 759 -40.17 18.29 6.79
N LEU A 760 -40.11 17.83 8.04
CA LEU A 760 -40.16 16.41 8.38
C LEU A 760 -41.63 15.93 8.53
N PRO A 761 -41.95 14.68 8.16
CA PRO A 761 -43.28 14.10 8.34
C PRO A 761 -43.60 13.95 9.83
N ASP A 762 -44.87 14.04 10.18
CA ASP A 762 -45.31 13.98 11.59
C ASP A 762 -45.06 12.57 12.18
N THR A 763 -45.11 11.54 11.34
CA THR A 763 -44.86 10.14 11.74
C THR A 763 -43.41 9.82 12.09
N ILE A 764 -42.44 10.72 11.84
CA ILE A 764 -41.03 10.48 12.17
C ILE A 764 -40.81 10.22 13.68
N ILE A 765 -41.71 10.73 14.53
CA ILE A 765 -41.72 10.50 15.98
C ILE A 765 -41.93 9.03 16.36
N GLU A 766 -42.51 8.23 15.45
CA GLU A 766 -42.78 6.81 15.67
C GLU A 766 -41.53 5.94 15.47
N LEU A 767 -40.42 6.50 14.97
CA LEU A 767 -39.14 5.80 14.74
C LEU A 767 -38.35 5.58 16.04
N THR A 768 -38.88 4.75 16.93
CA THR A 768 -38.30 4.48 18.26
C THR A 768 -36.90 3.86 18.25
N SER A 769 -36.48 3.24 17.14
CA SER A 769 -35.13 2.67 16.98
C SER A 769 -34.08 3.69 16.53
N LEU A 770 -34.50 4.90 16.11
CA LEU A 770 -33.62 5.91 15.53
C LEU A 770 -32.73 6.51 16.61
N ARG A 771 -31.41 6.30 16.47
CA ARG A 771 -30.40 6.76 17.43
C ARG A 771 -29.67 7.98 16.94
N GLN A 772 -29.47 8.09 15.62
CA GLN A 772 -28.72 9.15 14.99
C GLN A 772 -29.53 9.80 13.86
N LEU A 773 -29.73 11.11 13.96
CA LEU A 773 -30.27 11.94 12.89
C LEU A 773 -29.26 13.05 12.57
N GLU A 774 -28.89 13.15 11.30
CA GLU A 774 -27.95 14.16 10.83
C GLU A 774 -28.58 14.96 9.68
N ILE A 775 -28.74 16.26 9.86
CA ILE A 775 -29.25 17.21 8.86
C ILE A 775 -28.17 18.27 8.63
N GLU A 776 -27.59 18.31 7.43
CA GLU A 776 -26.52 19.24 7.07
C GLU A 776 -26.90 20.03 5.81
N ASP A 777 -26.70 21.35 5.80
CA ASP A 777 -26.86 22.20 4.61
C ASP A 777 -28.21 22.04 3.88
N CYS A 778 -29.30 21.72 4.58
CA CYS A 778 -30.64 21.61 3.98
C CYS A 778 -31.40 22.91 4.23
N GLN A 779 -31.49 23.79 3.22
CA GLN A 779 -32.11 25.11 3.37
C GLN A 779 -33.58 24.98 3.83
N GLY A 780 -33.94 25.69 4.89
CA GLY A 780 -35.29 25.66 5.49
C GLY A 780 -35.51 24.51 6.47
N LEU A 781 -35.09 23.28 6.15
CA LEU A 781 -35.20 22.13 7.08
C LEU A 781 -34.32 22.31 8.32
N THR A 782 -33.10 22.83 8.12
CA THR A 782 -32.13 23.05 9.20
C THR A 782 -32.65 24.04 10.25
N GLU A 783 -33.34 25.10 9.84
CA GLU A 783 -33.97 26.07 10.76
C GLU A 783 -35.13 25.44 11.55
N ARG A 784 -36.00 24.68 10.86
CA ARG A 784 -37.13 24.00 11.51
C ARG A 784 -36.72 22.89 12.46
N CYS A 785 -35.58 22.24 12.22
CA CYS A 785 -35.05 21.18 13.07
C CYS A 785 -34.04 21.70 14.11
N ARG A 786 -33.82 23.02 14.20
CA ARG A 786 -32.82 23.59 15.12
C ARG A 786 -33.27 23.48 16.58
N ALA A 787 -32.44 22.85 17.40
CA ALA A 787 -32.68 22.75 18.84
C ALA A 787 -32.61 24.13 19.52
N PRO A 788 -33.44 24.42 20.54
CA PRO A 788 -34.64 23.69 20.98
C PRO A 788 -35.95 24.29 20.42
N SER A 789 -35.87 25.33 19.58
CA SER A 789 -37.00 26.19 19.20
C SER A 789 -37.52 25.99 17.78
N GLY A 790 -36.92 25.09 17.00
CA GLY A 790 -37.33 24.78 15.65
C GLY A 790 -38.74 24.17 15.61
N GLU A 791 -39.54 24.53 14.60
CA GLU A 791 -40.92 24.06 14.46
C GLU A 791 -41.05 22.53 14.43
N ASP A 792 -40.10 21.82 13.81
CA ASP A 792 -40.08 20.36 13.70
C ASP A 792 -39.23 19.71 14.81
N TRP A 793 -38.64 20.49 15.74
CA TRP A 793 -37.79 19.95 16.82
C TRP A 793 -38.52 18.94 17.71
N HIS A 794 -39.78 19.21 18.05
CA HIS A 794 -40.62 18.31 18.85
C HIS A 794 -40.80 16.92 18.20
N LYS A 795 -40.61 16.81 16.89
CA LYS A 795 -40.70 15.54 16.16
C LYS A 795 -39.46 14.68 16.33
N ILE A 796 -38.31 15.28 16.65
CA ILE A 796 -36.98 14.63 16.64
C ILE A 796 -36.25 14.68 17.98
N GLU A 797 -36.77 15.40 18.97
CA GLU A 797 -36.12 15.57 20.29
C GLU A 797 -35.93 14.26 21.08
N HIS A 798 -36.70 13.22 20.73
CA HIS A 798 -36.62 11.90 21.35
C HIS A 798 -35.40 11.08 20.87
N ILE A 799 -34.70 11.53 19.83
CA ILE A 799 -33.54 10.85 19.23
C ILE A 799 -32.27 11.16 20.04
N LEU A 800 -31.47 10.13 20.32
CA LEU A 800 -30.26 10.24 21.16
C LEU A 800 -29.21 11.22 20.63
N HIS A 801 -28.94 11.19 19.33
CA HIS A 801 -27.91 12.01 18.68
C HIS A 801 -28.50 12.74 17.48
N VAL A 802 -28.86 14.00 17.68
CA VAL A 802 -29.33 14.90 16.61
C VAL A 802 -28.25 15.93 16.30
N SER A 803 -27.77 15.95 15.06
CA SER A 803 -26.82 16.93 14.55
C SER A 803 -27.47 17.74 13.43
N VAL A 804 -27.63 19.04 13.63
CA VAL A 804 -28.24 19.96 12.66
C VAL A 804 -27.28 21.12 12.44
N CYS A 805 -26.66 21.17 11.26
CA CYS A 805 -25.58 22.12 10.94
C CYS A 805 -25.81 22.80 9.58
N GLU A 806 -25.47 24.08 9.51
CA GLU A 806 -25.28 24.84 8.27
C GLU A 806 -23.79 25.14 8.16
N THR A 807 -23.15 24.71 7.09
CA THR A 807 -21.80 25.17 6.75
C THR A 807 -21.90 26.50 6.01
N ASP A 808 -21.43 27.56 6.65
CA ASP A 808 -21.18 28.82 5.95
C ASP A 808 -20.06 28.58 4.93
N TYR A 809 -20.41 28.40 3.65
CA TYR A 809 -19.48 28.61 2.54
C TYR A 809 -19.20 30.11 2.39
N GLY A 810 -18.60 30.70 3.42
CA GLY A 810 -18.02 32.03 3.39
C GLY A 810 -16.63 31.98 2.78
N LEU A 811 -16.54 32.38 1.51
CA LEU A 811 -15.39 33.04 0.88
C LEU A 811 -14.00 32.56 1.31
N ASN A 812 -13.45 31.57 0.60
CA ASN A 812 -12.02 31.49 0.31
C ASN A 812 -11.83 30.93 -1.10
N ASP A 813 -12.23 31.74 -2.09
CA ASP A 813 -11.58 31.76 -3.41
C ASP A 813 -10.31 32.61 -3.28
N GLN A 814 -9.14 31.96 -3.12
CA GLN A 814 -7.84 32.38 -3.69
C GLN A 814 -6.90 31.18 -3.82
#